data_AF-A0A933RUN2-F1
#
_entry.id   AF-A0A933RUN2-F1
#
_cell.length_a   1.000
_cell.length_b   1.000
_cell.length_c   1.000
_cell.angle_alpha   90.00
_cell.angle_beta   90.00
_cell.angle_gamma   90.00
#
_symmetry.space_group_name_H-M   'P 1'
#
loop_
_entity.id
_entity.type
_entity.pdbx_description
1 polymer ?
#
loop_
_entity_poly.entity_id
_entity_poly.type
_entity_poly.pdbx_seq_one_letter_code
_entity_poly.pdbx_strand_id
1 'polypeptide(L)'
;MNRTVFSLPAQSDYKTAAGLAVSRTVEAFTGGQALDDLIDLLDRRRGVMLSSGTTVPGRYESFDFGFADPPLALTIRAEQFSLEALNPRGRVLIAFLSDKLEEPCVVVDQACATKIRGHIVRGEAPVDEEQRTRRASAISLVRALVAAFASPVDPMLGLYGAFAYDLVFQFEDLKQKRAREADQRDIVLYVPDRLLAYDRATGRGVNIAYEFAWKDQSTRGLPNATADSVYTQTGRQGFADHAPGEYAKVVEVAREAFARGDLFEAVPGQLFGEPCERSPAEVFKRLCRINPSPYGGLLNLGDGEFLVSASPEMFVRSDGRRIETCPISGTIARGVDAIADAEQIQKLLNSEKDEFELNMCTDVDRNDKARVCVPGTIKVLARRQIETYSKLFHTVDHVEGMLRPGFDALDAFLTHAWAVTVTGAPKLWAMQFVEDHERSPRRWYAGAFGVVGFDGSINTGLTIRTIRMKDGLAEVRVGATCLFDSDPVAEDKECQVKAAALFQALRGDPPKPLSAVAPDATGSGKKVLLIDHDDSFVHMLADYFRQVGAQVSVVRHIHAQKMLAENAYDLLVLSPGPGRPEDFKISSTIDAALAKKLPIFGVCLGVQAMGEYFGGTLGQLAQPAHGRPSRIQVRGGTLMHGLPNEITIGRYHSLYVEMQDMPETLEVTASTEDGIAMAIEHKSLPVGGVQFHPESLMSLGGEVGLRIVENAFRLGRPAL
;
A
#
# COMPACT_ATOMS: atom_id res chain seq x y z
N MET A 1 -16.01 9.20 2.26
CA MET A 1 -17.11 9.92 1.56
C MET A 1 -18.32 9.02 1.56
N ASN A 2 -19.51 9.61 1.54
CA ASN A 2 -20.76 8.90 1.81
C ASN A 2 -21.42 8.52 0.47
N ARG A 3 -21.87 7.27 0.30
CA ARG A 3 -22.66 6.80 -0.87
C ARG A 3 -24.00 7.53 -1.07
N THR A 4 -24.28 8.54 -0.25
CA THR A 4 -25.45 9.41 -0.32
C THR A 4 -25.58 10.12 -1.66
N VAL A 5 -24.49 10.29 -2.41
CA VAL A 5 -24.51 10.82 -3.78
C VAL A 5 -25.46 10.06 -4.71
N PHE A 6 -25.57 8.73 -4.54
CA PHE A 6 -26.46 7.88 -5.33
C PHE A 6 -27.93 7.93 -4.88
N SER A 7 -28.19 8.58 -3.74
CA SER A 7 -29.53 8.81 -3.18
C SER A 7 -29.99 10.26 -3.30
N LEU A 8 -29.22 11.11 -3.99
CA LEU A 8 -29.62 12.50 -4.22
C LEU A 8 -30.93 12.55 -5.05
N PRO A 9 -31.83 13.51 -4.77
CA PRO A 9 -33.01 13.70 -5.58
C PRO A 9 -32.63 14.11 -7.01
N ALA A 10 -33.42 13.67 -7.99
CA ALA A 10 -33.19 13.92 -9.42
C ALA A 10 -33.09 15.42 -9.76
N GLN A 11 -33.78 16.27 -9.00
CA GLN A 11 -33.65 17.73 -9.09
C GLN A 11 -33.69 18.34 -7.68
N SER A 12 -32.93 19.41 -7.48
CA SER A 12 -32.98 20.23 -6.26
C SER A 12 -32.68 21.68 -6.61
N ASP A 13 -33.47 22.60 -6.06
CA ASP A 13 -33.25 24.04 -6.18
C ASP A 13 -32.98 24.61 -4.78
N TYR A 14 -31.89 25.34 -4.61
CA TYR A 14 -31.50 25.94 -3.33
C TYR A 14 -30.78 27.28 -3.52
N LYS A 15 -30.56 28.00 -2.42
CA LYS A 15 -29.70 29.18 -2.38
C LYS A 15 -28.53 28.94 -1.45
N THR A 16 -27.35 29.41 -1.84
CA THR A 16 -26.19 29.44 -0.94
C THR A 16 -26.40 30.46 0.17
N ALA A 17 -25.58 30.41 1.22
CA ALA A 17 -25.64 31.36 2.33
C ALA A 17 -25.52 32.83 1.89
N ALA A 18 -24.71 33.12 0.87
CA ALA A 18 -24.60 34.48 0.30
C ALA A 18 -25.62 34.78 -0.83
N GLY A 19 -26.54 33.86 -1.11
CA GLY A 19 -27.72 34.08 -1.94
C GLY A 19 -27.64 33.64 -3.40
N LEU A 20 -26.55 32.97 -3.83
CA LEU A 20 -26.45 32.41 -5.18
C LEU A 20 -27.54 31.34 -5.36
N ALA A 21 -28.38 31.47 -6.39
CA ALA A 21 -29.36 30.43 -6.70
C ALA A 21 -28.69 29.30 -7.47
N VAL A 22 -28.92 28.06 -7.02
CA VAL A 22 -28.36 26.84 -7.60
C VAL A 22 -29.49 25.86 -7.92
N SER A 23 -29.56 25.40 -9.17
CA SER A 23 -30.37 24.26 -9.58
C SER A 23 -29.44 23.08 -9.85
N ARG A 24 -29.61 21.97 -9.13
CA ARG A 24 -28.92 20.71 -9.36
C ARG A 24 -29.84 19.72 -10.06
N THR A 25 -29.35 19.03 -11.09
CA THR A 25 -29.96 17.83 -11.66
C THR A 25 -29.05 16.62 -11.52
N VAL A 26 -29.63 15.44 -11.36
CA VAL A 26 -28.90 14.17 -11.20
C VAL A 26 -29.46 13.14 -12.18
N GLU A 27 -28.60 12.58 -13.01
CA GLU A 27 -28.93 11.54 -13.99
C GLU A 27 -28.11 10.28 -13.71
N ALA A 28 -28.78 9.16 -13.45
CA ALA A 28 -28.10 7.89 -13.21
C ALA A 28 -27.67 7.23 -14.52
N PHE A 29 -26.52 6.56 -14.50
CA PHE A 29 -26.03 5.73 -15.61
C PHE A 29 -25.42 4.43 -15.09
N THR A 30 -25.15 3.51 -16.01
CA THR A 30 -24.47 2.23 -15.73
C THR A 30 -23.31 2.01 -16.69
N GLY A 31 -22.33 1.22 -16.25
CA GLY A 31 -21.13 0.94 -17.03
C GLY A 31 -20.02 2.00 -16.85
N GLY A 32 -18.78 1.59 -17.12
CA GLY A 32 -17.59 2.41 -16.87
C GLY A 32 -17.23 3.41 -17.97
N GLN A 33 -17.91 3.40 -19.12
CA GLN A 33 -17.53 4.20 -20.29
C GLN A 33 -17.47 5.70 -19.99
N ALA A 34 -18.46 6.24 -19.27
CA ALA A 34 -18.48 7.67 -18.94
C ALA A 34 -17.28 8.08 -18.06
N LEU A 35 -16.78 7.17 -17.22
CA LEU A 35 -15.58 7.40 -16.42
C LEU A 35 -14.33 7.40 -17.29
N ASP A 36 -14.20 6.43 -18.20
CA ASP A 36 -13.08 6.36 -19.14
C ASP A 36 -13.04 7.57 -20.07
N ASP A 37 -14.20 8.01 -20.56
CA ASP A 37 -14.35 9.21 -21.40
C ASP A 37 -13.93 10.47 -20.65
N LEU A 38 -14.30 10.59 -19.36
CA LEU A 38 -13.86 11.71 -18.52
C LEU A 38 -12.33 11.71 -18.34
N ILE A 39 -11.74 10.55 -18.06
CA ILE A 39 -10.28 10.41 -17.90
C ILE A 39 -9.57 10.84 -19.18
N ASP A 40 -10.03 10.40 -20.35
CA ASP A 40 -9.43 10.76 -21.64
C ASP A 40 -9.68 12.23 -22.02
N LEU A 41 -10.81 12.81 -21.59
CA LEU A 41 -11.10 14.22 -21.80
C LEU A 41 -10.12 15.12 -21.03
N LEU A 42 -9.67 14.69 -19.85
CA LEU A 42 -8.74 15.47 -19.02
C LEU A 42 -7.37 15.69 -19.67
N ASP A 43 -6.95 14.89 -20.65
CA ASP A 43 -5.72 15.13 -21.42
C ASP A 43 -5.68 16.50 -22.10
N ARG A 44 -6.86 17.06 -22.42
CA ARG A 44 -6.99 18.37 -23.07
C ARG A 44 -7.84 19.37 -22.30
N ARG A 45 -8.68 18.94 -21.35
CA ARG A 45 -9.58 19.83 -20.61
C ARG A 45 -9.16 19.97 -19.17
N ARG A 46 -9.21 21.20 -18.64
CA ARG A 46 -9.02 21.45 -17.20
C ARG A 46 -10.05 20.66 -16.42
N GLY A 47 -9.64 20.13 -15.27
CA GLY A 47 -10.52 19.32 -14.45
C GLY A 47 -9.76 18.39 -13.52
N VAL A 48 -10.53 17.63 -12.76
CA VAL A 48 -10.03 16.76 -11.69
C VAL A 48 -10.79 15.45 -11.75
N MET A 49 -10.07 14.36 -11.67
CA MET A 49 -10.57 13.02 -11.43
C MET A 49 -9.92 12.49 -10.15
N LEU A 50 -10.73 12.13 -9.15
CA LEU A 50 -10.30 11.51 -7.90
C LEU A 50 -10.81 10.07 -7.87
N SER A 51 -9.96 9.15 -7.44
CA SER A 51 -10.20 7.70 -7.54
C SER A 51 -9.74 7.01 -6.27
N SER A 52 -10.55 6.10 -5.74
CA SER A 52 -10.14 5.15 -4.71
C SER A 52 -10.22 3.76 -5.30
N GLY A 53 -9.07 3.11 -5.48
CA GLY A 53 -8.96 1.76 -6.01
C GLY A 53 -9.04 0.67 -4.94
N THR A 54 -9.26 1.04 -3.68
CA THR A 54 -9.14 0.15 -2.52
C THR A 54 -10.33 0.30 -1.58
N THR A 55 -10.75 -0.79 -0.96
CA THR A 55 -11.78 -0.79 0.08
C THR A 55 -11.16 -1.28 1.37
N VAL A 56 -11.20 -0.46 2.41
CA VAL A 56 -10.80 -0.81 3.77
C VAL A 56 -12.01 -0.55 4.67
N PRO A 57 -12.63 -1.58 5.26
CA PRO A 57 -13.85 -1.43 6.05
C PRO A 57 -13.74 -0.31 7.11
N GLY A 58 -14.74 0.58 7.13
CA GLY A 58 -14.79 1.71 8.05
C GLY A 58 -13.86 2.89 7.71
N ARG A 59 -13.03 2.79 6.66
CA ARG A 59 -12.03 3.80 6.31
C ARG A 59 -12.08 4.26 4.87
N TYR A 60 -11.92 3.34 3.91
CA TYR A 60 -11.91 3.63 2.48
C TYR A 60 -12.98 2.82 1.75
N GLU A 61 -13.64 3.45 0.79
CA GLU A 61 -14.53 2.76 -0.14
C GLU A 61 -14.00 2.96 -1.56
N SER A 62 -14.12 1.92 -2.39
CA SER A 62 -13.84 2.03 -3.82
C SER A 62 -14.85 2.96 -4.47
N PHE A 63 -14.39 4.11 -4.93
CA PHE A 63 -15.25 5.18 -5.42
C PHE A 63 -14.46 6.16 -6.29
N ASP A 64 -15.05 6.58 -7.39
CA ASP A 64 -14.48 7.53 -8.33
C ASP A 64 -15.41 8.72 -8.51
N PHE A 65 -14.84 9.91 -8.65
CA PHE A 65 -15.60 11.06 -9.09
C PHE A 65 -14.70 12.11 -9.72
N GLY A 66 -15.27 12.92 -10.60
CA GLY A 66 -14.51 13.95 -11.27
C GLY A 66 -15.34 14.79 -12.22
N PHE A 67 -14.66 15.69 -12.91
CA PHE A 67 -15.24 16.59 -13.88
C PHE A 67 -14.17 17.11 -14.83
N ALA A 68 -14.63 17.55 -15.99
CA ALA A 68 -13.90 18.38 -16.91
C ALA A 68 -14.68 19.67 -17.12
N ASP A 69 -14.03 20.67 -17.70
CA ASP A 69 -14.64 21.93 -18.11
C ASP A 69 -15.23 22.79 -16.95
N PRO A 70 -14.54 22.97 -15.82
CA PRO A 70 -15.06 23.76 -14.73
C PRO A 70 -15.26 25.24 -15.13
N PRO A 71 -16.35 25.89 -14.70
CA PRO A 71 -16.59 27.31 -14.98
C PRO A 71 -15.62 28.26 -14.28
N LEU A 72 -15.13 27.93 -13.08
CA LEU A 72 -14.33 28.82 -12.25
C LEU A 72 -13.05 28.12 -11.78
N ALA A 73 -11.93 28.84 -11.84
CA ALA A 73 -10.66 28.44 -11.24
C ALA A 73 -10.15 29.48 -10.26
N LEU A 74 -9.70 29.03 -9.09
CA LEU A 74 -8.84 29.77 -8.18
C LEU A 74 -7.39 29.31 -8.41
N THR A 75 -6.50 30.25 -8.66
CA THR A 75 -5.04 30.02 -8.66
C THR A 75 -4.36 30.98 -7.72
N ILE A 76 -3.46 30.48 -6.88
CA ILE A 76 -2.66 31.28 -5.95
C ILE A 76 -1.18 31.01 -6.17
N ARG A 77 -0.38 32.08 -6.16
CA ARG A 77 1.09 32.07 -6.23
C ARG A 77 1.62 33.01 -5.17
N ALA A 78 2.25 32.47 -4.13
CA ALA A 78 2.59 33.22 -2.93
C ALA A 78 1.35 33.99 -2.41
N GLU A 79 1.45 35.31 -2.33
CA GLU A 79 0.37 36.17 -1.85
C GLU A 79 -0.62 36.58 -2.96
N GLN A 80 -0.31 36.32 -4.23
CA GLN A 80 -1.13 36.74 -5.36
C GLN A 80 -2.19 35.70 -5.68
N PHE A 81 -3.44 36.12 -5.87
CA PHE A 81 -4.54 35.23 -6.26
C PHE A 81 -5.22 35.68 -7.55
N SER A 82 -5.86 34.71 -8.20
CA SER A 82 -6.61 34.90 -9.43
C SER A 82 -7.84 33.97 -9.44
N LEU A 83 -9.04 34.55 -9.49
CA LEU A 83 -10.30 33.86 -9.75
C LEU A 83 -10.68 34.10 -11.20
N GLU A 84 -10.82 33.04 -11.99
CA GLU A 84 -10.97 33.11 -13.45
C GLU A 84 -12.20 32.36 -13.94
N ALA A 85 -13.05 33.04 -14.71
CA ALA A 85 -14.07 32.40 -15.52
C ALA A 85 -13.42 31.69 -16.71
N LEU A 86 -13.46 30.37 -16.72
CA LEU A 86 -12.84 29.55 -17.77
C LEU A 86 -13.75 29.33 -18.98
N ASN A 87 -15.03 29.62 -18.83
CA ASN A 87 -16.07 29.57 -19.86
C ASN A 87 -17.13 30.67 -19.60
N PRO A 88 -18.12 30.89 -20.47
CA PRO A 88 -19.16 31.89 -20.24
C PRO A 88 -19.97 31.70 -18.94
N ARG A 89 -20.14 30.46 -18.47
CA ARG A 89 -20.86 30.14 -17.22
C ARG A 89 -20.12 30.68 -15.99
N GLY A 90 -18.78 30.65 -16.01
CA GLY A 90 -17.93 31.24 -14.96
C GLY A 90 -18.15 32.73 -14.72
N ARG A 91 -18.63 33.49 -15.73
CA ARG A 91 -18.90 34.93 -15.57
C ARG A 91 -20.00 35.21 -14.55
N VAL A 92 -20.97 34.30 -14.43
CA VAL A 92 -22.03 34.38 -13.41
C VAL A 92 -21.44 34.23 -12.01
N LEU A 93 -20.50 33.29 -11.84
CA LEU A 93 -19.80 33.06 -10.58
C LEU A 93 -18.85 34.22 -10.23
N ILE A 94 -18.15 34.79 -11.22
CA ILE A 94 -17.33 35.99 -11.04
C ILE A 94 -18.20 37.19 -10.63
N ALA A 95 -19.36 37.38 -11.25
CA ALA A 95 -20.28 38.46 -10.87
C ALA A 95 -20.79 38.30 -9.43
N PHE A 96 -21.13 37.06 -9.05
CA PHE A 96 -21.51 36.73 -7.67
C PHE A 96 -20.37 37.02 -6.67
N LEU A 97 -19.16 36.55 -6.95
CA LEU A 97 -18.01 36.77 -6.07
C LEU A 97 -17.58 38.24 -6.03
N SER A 98 -17.71 38.99 -7.12
CA SER A 98 -17.44 40.44 -7.11
C SER A 98 -18.36 41.19 -6.16
N ASP A 99 -19.60 40.70 -5.94
CA ASP A 99 -20.56 41.31 -5.02
C ASP A 99 -20.44 40.82 -3.58
N LYS A 100 -19.92 39.60 -3.37
CA LYS A 100 -20.04 38.87 -2.09
C LYS A 100 -18.72 38.44 -1.45
N LEU A 101 -17.62 38.47 -2.19
CA LEU A 101 -16.31 38.14 -1.64
C LEU A 101 -15.83 39.30 -0.77
N GLU A 102 -15.96 39.11 0.54
CA GLU A 102 -15.50 40.05 1.56
C GLU A 102 -14.68 39.28 2.59
N GLU A 103 -13.39 39.57 2.66
CA GLU A 103 -12.47 39.02 3.64
C GLU A 103 -11.39 40.08 3.93
N PRO A 104 -11.17 40.51 5.18
CA PRO A 104 -10.31 41.64 5.50
C PRO A 104 -8.88 41.57 4.94
N CYS A 105 -8.31 40.37 4.81
CA CYS A 105 -6.97 40.21 4.28
C CYS A 105 -6.91 40.08 2.74
N VAL A 106 -8.03 40.11 2.03
CA VAL A 106 -8.10 39.95 0.57
C VAL A 106 -8.27 41.32 -0.06
N VAL A 107 -7.23 41.79 -0.76
CA VAL A 107 -7.26 43.05 -1.49
C VAL A 107 -7.46 42.74 -2.98
N VAL A 108 -8.54 43.27 -3.55
CA VAL A 108 -8.84 43.13 -4.98
C VAL A 108 -8.16 44.26 -5.75
N ASP A 109 -7.18 43.92 -6.57
CA ASP A 109 -6.45 44.87 -7.43
C ASP A 109 -7.17 45.12 -8.75
N GLN A 110 -7.83 44.08 -9.28
CA GLN A 110 -8.52 44.14 -10.56
C GLN A 110 -9.75 43.22 -10.55
N ALA A 111 -10.92 43.77 -10.89
CA ALA A 111 -12.13 43.00 -11.13
C ALA A 111 -12.73 43.34 -12.50
N CYS A 112 -13.09 42.32 -13.26
CA CYS A 112 -13.83 42.43 -14.52
C CYS A 112 -14.78 41.25 -14.70
N ALA A 113 -15.57 41.24 -15.77
CA ALA A 113 -16.61 40.23 -16.00
C ALA A 113 -16.08 38.77 -16.09
N THR A 114 -14.79 38.57 -16.32
CA THR A 114 -14.18 37.24 -16.43
C THR A 114 -13.17 36.92 -15.34
N LYS A 115 -12.85 37.88 -14.46
CA LYS A 115 -11.69 37.72 -13.57
C LYS A 115 -11.74 38.62 -12.34
N ILE A 116 -11.29 38.09 -11.21
CA ILE A 116 -10.91 38.85 -10.01
C ILE A 116 -9.45 38.52 -9.71
N ARG A 117 -8.60 39.53 -9.65
CA ARG A 117 -7.19 39.42 -9.25
C ARG A 117 -6.95 40.31 -8.06
N GLY A 118 -6.04 39.85 -7.22
CA GLY A 118 -5.69 40.57 -6.02
C GLY A 118 -4.54 39.91 -5.29
N HIS A 119 -4.30 40.37 -4.07
CA HIS A 119 -3.30 39.82 -3.19
C HIS A 119 -3.83 39.66 -1.76
N ILE A 120 -3.17 38.79 -1.02
CA ILE A 120 -3.44 38.52 0.38
C ILE A 120 -2.49 39.37 1.21
N VAL A 121 -3.04 40.24 2.04
CA VAL A 121 -2.28 41.02 3.02
C VAL A 121 -2.00 40.14 4.22
N ARG A 122 -0.72 39.81 4.43
CA ARG A 122 -0.27 39.03 5.59
C ARG A 122 -0.51 39.84 6.86
N GLY A 123 -1.23 39.24 7.81
CA GLY A 123 -1.35 39.78 9.16
C GLY A 123 -0.10 39.46 9.99
N GLU A 124 0.07 40.18 11.09
CA GLU A 124 0.99 39.77 12.15
C GLU A 124 0.65 38.35 12.62
N ALA A 125 1.67 37.61 13.06
CA ALA A 125 1.45 36.29 13.63
C ALA A 125 0.57 36.43 14.89
N PRO A 126 -0.48 35.60 15.05
CA PRO A 126 -1.23 35.55 16.30
C PRO A 126 -0.29 35.29 17.48
N VAL A 127 -0.55 35.96 18.62
CA VAL A 127 0.25 35.78 19.84
C VAL A 127 0.04 34.39 20.45
N ASP A 128 -1.19 33.88 20.36
CA ASP A 128 -1.54 32.53 20.81
C ASP A 128 -1.32 31.51 19.69
N GLU A 129 -0.52 30.49 19.96
CA GLU A 129 -0.22 29.40 19.02
C GLU A 129 -1.47 28.61 18.62
N GLU A 130 -2.48 28.52 19.49
CA GLU A 130 -3.76 27.87 19.15
C GLU A 130 -4.51 28.61 18.03
N GLN A 131 -4.22 29.91 17.83
CA GLN A 131 -4.82 30.74 16.79
C GLN A 131 -3.97 30.82 15.52
N ARG A 132 -2.83 30.11 15.44
CA ARG A 132 -1.91 30.21 14.29
C ARG A 132 -2.59 29.91 12.95
N THR A 133 -3.54 28.99 12.90
CA THR A 133 -4.31 28.67 11.68
C THR A 133 -5.25 29.81 11.23
N ARG A 134 -5.47 30.81 12.09
CA ARG A 134 -6.20 32.06 11.79
C ARG A 134 -5.31 33.17 11.23
N ARG A 135 -3.99 32.96 11.15
CA ARG A 135 -3.10 33.91 10.47
C ARG A 135 -3.56 34.11 9.02
N ALA A 136 -3.74 35.37 8.64
CA ALA A 136 -4.18 35.74 7.29
C ALA A 136 -3.25 35.15 6.22
N SER A 137 -3.84 34.33 5.34
CA SER A 137 -3.13 33.53 4.34
C SER A 137 -4.05 33.21 3.16
N ALA A 138 -3.55 32.48 2.16
CA ALA A 138 -4.36 31.97 1.06
C ALA A 138 -5.58 31.16 1.51
N ILE A 139 -5.49 30.48 2.66
CA ILE A 139 -6.61 29.74 3.20
C ILE A 139 -7.73 30.65 3.73
N SER A 140 -7.46 31.91 4.09
CA SER A 140 -8.51 32.88 4.39
C SER A 140 -9.41 33.13 3.17
N LEU A 141 -8.82 33.26 1.96
CA LEU A 141 -9.59 33.37 0.73
C LEU A 141 -10.39 32.10 0.43
N VAL A 142 -9.78 30.92 0.61
CA VAL A 142 -10.49 29.63 0.45
C VAL A 142 -11.68 29.54 1.40
N ARG A 143 -11.50 29.96 2.66
CA ARG A 143 -12.56 30.01 3.68
C ARG A 143 -13.68 30.97 3.30
N ALA A 144 -13.36 32.16 2.77
CA ALA A 144 -14.34 33.13 2.30
C ALA A 144 -15.17 32.59 1.11
N LEU A 145 -14.53 31.85 0.19
CA LEU A 145 -15.23 31.16 -0.89
C LEU A 145 -16.17 30.07 -0.35
N VAL A 146 -15.70 29.25 0.58
CA VAL A 146 -16.55 28.23 1.23
C VAL A 146 -17.76 28.89 1.89
N ALA A 147 -17.58 29.98 2.63
CA ALA A 147 -18.66 30.72 3.27
C ALA A 147 -19.67 31.30 2.25
N ALA A 148 -19.19 31.86 1.14
CA ALA A 148 -20.06 32.44 0.10
C ALA A 148 -20.94 31.37 -0.57
N PHE A 149 -20.37 30.21 -0.87
CA PHE A 149 -21.07 29.10 -1.51
C PHE A 149 -21.80 28.16 -0.53
N ALA A 150 -21.70 28.40 0.77
CA ALA A 150 -22.13 27.43 1.78
C ALA A 150 -23.59 26.99 1.63
N SER A 151 -23.84 25.69 1.73
CA SER A 151 -25.18 25.10 1.71
C SER A 151 -25.17 23.68 2.31
N PRO A 152 -26.11 23.33 3.21
CA PRO A 152 -26.23 21.97 3.72
C PRO A 152 -26.96 21.01 2.76
N VAL A 153 -27.52 21.52 1.65
CA VAL A 153 -28.35 20.75 0.71
C VAL A 153 -27.52 19.89 -0.23
N ASP A 154 -26.24 20.24 -0.42
CA ASP A 154 -25.40 19.65 -1.45
C ASP A 154 -24.05 19.18 -0.90
N PRO A 155 -23.83 17.85 -0.81
CA PRO A 155 -22.57 17.30 -0.32
C PRO A 155 -21.49 17.21 -1.40
N MET A 156 -21.81 17.54 -2.66
CA MET A 156 -20.92 17.35 -3.81
C MET A 156 -20.41 18.66 -4.40
N LEU A 157 -21.06 19.81 -4.18
CA LEU A 157 -20.53 21.07 -4.67
C LEU A 157 -19.40 21.59 -3.75
N GLY A 158 -18.27 21.97 -4.34
CA GLY A 158 -17.08 22.38 -3.58
C GLY A 158 -15.93 22.85 -4.45
N LEU A 159 -14.77 23.03 -3.82
CA LEU A 159 -13.49 23.39 -4.43
C LEU A 159 -12.62 22.14 -4.58
N TYR A 160 -12.29 21.80 -5.83
CA TYR A 160 -11.55 20.59 -6.18
C TYR A 160 -10.20 20.92 -6.80
N GLY A 161 -9.13 20.27 -6.33
CA GLY A 161 -7.81 20.45 -6.93
C GLY A 161 -6.67 20.12 -5.98
N ALA A 162 -5.63 20.95 -5.97
CA ALA A 162 -4.37 20.70 -5.28
C ALA A 162 -3.86 21.90 -4.49
N PHE A 163 -3.13 21.58 -3.42
CA PHE A 163 -2.42 22.47 -2.51
C PHE A 163 -0.95 22.04 -2.53
N ALA A 164 -0.05 22.95 -2.89
CA ALA A 164 1.38 22.71 -2.94
C ALA A 164 2.01 22.79 -1.56
N TYR A 165 3.16 22.16 -1.38
CA TYR A 165 3.93 22.18 -0.14
C TYR A 165 4.21 23.60 0.35
N ASP A 166 4.49 24.52 -0.57
CA ASP A 166 4.89 25.88 -0.23
C ASP A 166 3.79 26.74 0.42
N LEU A 167 2.54 26.26 0.45
CA LEU A 167 1.50 26.88 1.26
C LEU A 167 1.94 27.06 2.72
N VAL A 168 2.84 26.21 3.22
CA VAL A 168 3.37 26.28 4.60
C VAL A 168 4.12 27.58 4.93
N PHE A 169 4.80 28.19 3.95
CA PHE A 169 5.46 29.49 4.13
C PHE A 169 4.46 30.62 4.40
N GLN A 170 3.17 30.37 4.15
CA GLN A 170 2.10 31.31 4.46
C GLN A 170 1.54 31.17 5.87
N PHE A 171 2.02 30.29 6.74
CA PHE A 171 1.54 30.26 8.12
C PHE A 171 2.55 29.74 9.13
N GLU A 172 3.70 29.24 8.67
CA GLU A 172 4.89 28.97 9.46
C GLU A 172 5.99 30.00 9.16
N ASP A 173 6.83 30.29 10.15
CA ASP A 173 7.96 31.22 10.01
C ASP A 173 9.22 30.51 9.49
N LEU A 174 9.09 29.88 8.32
CA LEU A 174 10.19 29.24 7.59
C LEU A 174 11.03 30.25 6.81
N LYS A 175 12.34 30.04 6.77
CA LYS A 175 13.26 30.84 5.94
C LYS A 175 13.39 30.18 4.57
N GLN A 176 12.77 30.81 3.56
CA GLN A 176 12.94 30.39 2.17
C GLN A 176 14.40 30.60 1.74
N LYS A 177 15.01 29.55 1.19
CA LYS A 177 16.40 29.55 0.70
C LYS A 177 16.47 29.25 -0.78
N ARG A 178 15.54 28.48 -1.32
CA ARG A 178 15.48 28.12 -2.74
C ARG A 178 14.61 29.12 -3.49
N ALA A 179 15.08 29.56 -4.65
CA ALA A 179 14.28 30.37 -5.54
C ALA A 179 13.09 29.55 -6.07
N ARG A 180 11.91 30.16 -6.14
CA ARG A 180 10.74 29.56 -6.78
C ARG A 180 10.66 30.02 -8.22
N GLU A 181 10.26 29.13 -9.11
CA GLU A 181 10.03 29.51 -10.50
C GLU A 181 8.76 30.36 -10.63
N ALA A 182 8.73 31.26 -11.62
CA ALA A 182 7.61 32.20 -11.81
C ALA A 182 6.26 31.50 -12.14
N ASP A 183 6.34 30.26 -12.61
CA ASP A 183 5.18 29.43 -12.94
C ASP A 183 4.69 28.57 -11.76
N GLN A 184 5.40 28.59 -10.63
CA GLN A 184 5.07 27.78 -9.48
C GLN A 184 3.79 28.31 -8.82
N ARG A 185 2.90 27.38 -8.48
CA ARG A 185 1.58 27.65 -7.91
C ARG A 185 1.46 26.95 -6.57
N ASP A 186 0.79 27.61 -5.64
CA ASP A 186 0.57 27.11 -4.28
C ASP A 186 -0.80 26.47 -4.13
N ILE A 187 -1.80 26.99 -4.84
CA ILE A 187 -3.16 26.45 -4.86
C ILE A 187 -3.70 26.53 -6.28
N VAL A 188 -4.31 25.43 -6.74
CA VAL A 188 -5.18 25.41 -7.92
C VAL A 188 -6.44 24.64 -7.53
N LEU A 189 -7.57 25.34 -7.48
CA LEU A 189 -8.88 24.77 -7.15
C LEU A 189 -9.91 25.18 -8.18
N TYR A 190 -10.88 24.30 -8.44
CA TYR A 190 -11.95 24.52 -9.39
C TYR A 190 -13.31 24.39 -8.72
N VAL A 191 -14.28 25.20 -9.17
CA VAL A 191 -15.70 24.97 -8.88
C VAL A 191 -16.33 24.34 -10.12
N PRO A 192 -16.80 23.09 -10.05
CA PRO A 192 -17.42 22.41 -11.19
C PRO A 192 -18.89 22.83 -11.38
N ASP A 193 -19.38 22.75 -12.62
CA ASP A 193 -20.82 22.79 -12.93
C ASP A 193 -21.37 21.46 -13.46
N ARG A 194 -20.49 20.46 -13.61
CA ARG A 194 -20.82 19.07 -13.84
C ARG A 194 -19.90 18.18 -13.03
N LEU A 195 -20.42 17.10 -12.48
CA LEU A 195 -19.67 16.09 -11.75
C LEU A 195 -20.16 14.71 -12.17
N LEU A 196 -19.24 13.78 -12.35
CA LEU A 196 -19.52 12.37 -12.48
C LEU A 196 -19.09 11.69 -11.18
N ALA A 197 -19.93 10.83 -10.64
CA ALA A 197 -19.61 9.93 -9.54
C ALA A 197 -19.89 8.49 -9.96
N TYR A 198 -18.99 7.56 -9.63
CA TYR A 198 -19.04 6.17 -10.09
C TYR A 198 -18.56 5.21 -9.00
N ASP A 199 -19.32 4.14 -8.78
CA ASP A 199 -18.96 3.05 -7.88
C ASP A 199 -18.57 1.83 -8.71
N ARG A 200 -17.26 1.50 -8.71
CA ARG A 200 -16.71 0.36 -9.45
C ARG A 200 -17.29 -0.98 -9.01
N ALA A 201 -17.65 -1.11 -7.73
CA ALA A 201 -18.13 -2.37 -7.19
C ALA A 201 -19.55 -2.69 -7.67
N THR A 202 -20.39 -1.66 -7.85
CA THR A 202 -21.78 -1.84 -8.32
C THR A 202 -21.96 -1.58 -9.82
N GLY A 203 -20.99 -0.92 -10.47
CA GLY A 203 -21.06 -0.52 -11.87
C GLY A 203 -22.07 0.61 -12.12
N ARG A 204 -22.49 1.32 -11.06
CA ARG A 204 -23.48 2.40 -11.10
C ARG A 204 -22.80 3.75 -10.99
N GLY A 205 -23.30 4.73 -11.73
CA GLY A 205 -22.82 6.10 -11.69
C GLY A 205 -23.95 7.12 -11.71
N VAL A 206 -23.62 8.36 -11.37
CA VAL A 206 -24.51 9.51 -11.53
C VAL A 206 -23.73 10.68 -12.15
N ASN A 207 -24.37 11.36 -13.08
CA ASN A 207 -23.96 12.67 -13.59
C ASN A 207 -24.78 13.73 -12.86
N ILE A 208 -24.08 14.69 -12.26
CA ILE A 208 -24.66 15.82 -11.56
C ILE A 208 -24.38 17.06 -12.40
N ALA A 209 -25.38 17.88 -12.67
CA ALA A 209 -25.21 19.15 -13.36
C ALA A 209 -25.78 20.30 -12.53
N TYR A 210 -25.12 21.46 -12.59
CA TYR A 210 -25.47 22.65 -11.82
C TYR A 210 -25.73 23.82 -12.75
N GLU A 211 -26.86 24.50 -12.52
CA GLU A 211 -27.13 25.82 -13.07
C GLU A 211 -27.05 26.86 -11.95
N PHE A 212 -26.31 27.94 -12.20
CA PHE A 212 -26.14 29.05 -11.29
C PHE A 212 -26.90 30.27 -11.80
N ALA A 213 -27.52 31.02 -10.89
CA ALA A 213 -28.14 32.30 -11.20
C ALA A 213 -27.84 33.33 -10.12
N TRP A 214 -27.45 34.52 -10.57
CA TRP A 214 -27.13 35.65 -9.71
C TRP A 214 -27.62 36.94 -10.35
N LYS A 215 -28.49 37.67 -9.63
CA LYS A 215 -29.21 38.84 -10.15
C LYS A 215 -29.86 38.48 -11.51
N ASP A 216 -29.60 39.27 -12.56
CA ASP A 216 -30.17 39.07 -13.89
C ASP A 216 -29.37 38.10 -14.78
N GLN A 217 -28.35 37.43 -14.25
CA GLN A 217 -27.51 36.49 -14.99
C GLN A 217 -27.81 35.03 -14.61
N SER A 218 -27.81 34.14 -15.60
CA SER A 218 -27.94 32.69 -15.40
C SER A 218 -27.02 31.93 -16.34
N THR A 219 -26.56 30.76 -15.89
CA THR A 219 -25.78 29.83 -16.72
C THR A 219 -26.63 29.06 -17.73
N ARG A 220 -27.97 29.09 -17.60
CA ARG A 220 -28.87 28.30 -18.45
C ARG A 220 -28.68 28.66 -19.93
N GLY A 221 -28.43 27.65 -20.75
CA GLY A 221 -28.20 27.82 -22.19
C GLY A 221 -26.80 28.33 -22.57
N LEU A 222 -25.91 28.59 -21.60
CA LEU A 222 -24.52 28.97 -21.89
C LEU A 222 -23.63 27.72 -22.09
N PRO A 223 -22.65 27.79 -23.00
CA PRO A 223 -21.71 26.69 -23.21
C PRO A 223 -20.76 26.53 -22.00
N ASN A 224 -20.35 25.29 -21.74
CA ASN A 224 -19.48 24.93 -20.61
C ASN A 224 -18.03 24.61 -21.03
N ALA A 225 -17.76 24.41 -22.31
CA ALA A 225 -16.41 24.13 -22.79
C ALA A 225 -15.37 25.20 -22.37
N THR A 226 -14.30 24.82 -21.67
CA THR A 226 -13.10 25.63 -21.44
C THR A 226 -12.19 25.70 -22.69
N ALA A 227 -11.08 26.45 -22.61
CA ALA A 227 -9.99 26.30 -23.58
C ALA A 227 -9.22 24.99 -23.35
N ASP A 228 -8.51 24.53 -24.38
CA ASP A 228 -7.64 23.37 -24.25
C ASP A 228 -6.40 23.69 -23.39
N SER A 229 -6.00 22.73 -22.57
CA SER A 229 -4.79 22.72 -21.75
C SER A 229 -4.13 21.36 -21.92
N VAL A 230 -3.30 21.24 -22.95
CA VAL A 230 -2.68 19.98 -23.36
C VAL A 230 -1.30 19.80 -22.78
N TYR A 231 -0.94 18.56 -22.49
CA TYR A 231 0.44 18.21 -22.16
C TYR A 231 1.32 18.41 -23.39
N THR A 232 2.17 19.44 -23.36
CA THR A 232 3.03 19.80 -24.49
C THR A 232 4.27 18.92 -24.49
N GLN A 233 4.54 18.21 -25.58
CA GLN A 233 5.77 17.44 -25.72
C GLN A 233 6.92 18.37 -26.12
N THR A 234 7.96 18.43 -25.30
CA THR A 234 9.20 19.15 -25.62
C THR A 234 10.40 18.21 -25.48
N GLY A 235 11.49 18.47 -26.20
CA GLY A 235 12.70 17.63 -26.21
C GLY A 235 13.57 17.73 -24.94
N ARG A 236 12.96 17.86 -23.75
CA ARG A 236 13.70 17.93 -22.48
C ARG A 236 14.39 16.61 -22.20
N GLN A 237 15.60 16.69 -21.62
CA GLN A 237 16.35 15.52 -21.18
C GLN A 237 15.94 15.11 -19.76
N GLY A 238 16.01 13.81 -19.48
CA GLY A 238 15.83 13.29 -18.13
C GLY A 238 17.00 13.64 -17.22
N PHE A 239 16.76 13.60 -15.91
CA PHE A 239 17.77 13.86 -14.89
C PHE A 239 17.45 13.13 -13.58
N ALA A 240 18.47 12.96 -12.75
CA ALA A 240 18.34 12.74 -11.32
C ALA A 240 19.07 13.90 -10.63
N ASP A 241 18.44 14.57 -9.67
CA ASP A 241 19.04 15.75 -9.05
C ASP A 241 20.18 15.40 -8.08
N HIS A 242 20.30 14.14 -7.68
CA HIS A 242 21.41 13.58 -6.91
C HIS A 242 22.22 12.57 -7.76
N ALA A 243 23.55 12.70 -7.73
CA ALA A 243 24.44 11.64 -8.18
C ALA A 243 24.51 10.51 -7.13
N PRO A 244 24.95 9.29 -7.49
CA PRO A 244 25.08 8.18 -6.55
C PRO A 244 25.85 8.56 -5.28
N GLY A 245 25.24 8.30 -4.11
CA GLY A 245 25.81 8.62 -2.80
C GLY A 245 25.67 10.08 -2.34
N GLU A 246 25.16 11.00 -3.17
CA GLU A 246 24.89 12.37 -2.71
C GLU A 246 23.69 12.42 -1.76
N TYR A 247 22.63 11.64 -2.01
CA TYR A 247 21.49 11.54 -1.09
C TYR A 247 21.91 10.96 0.26
N ALA A 248 22.76 9.92 0.26
CA ALA A 248 23.31 9.34 1.49
C ALA A 248 24.03 10.37 2.36
N LYS A 249 24.72 11.36 1.76
CA LYS A 249 25.34 12.46 2.54
C LYS A 249 24.30 13.34 3.23
N VAL A 250 23.14 13.57 2.62
CA VAL A 250 22.04 14.31 3.27
C VAL A 250 21.51 13.53 4.47
N VAL A 251 21.39 12.21 4.35
CA VAL A 251 21.01 11.34 5.48
C VAL A 251 22.04 11.41 6.60
N GLU A 252 23.34 11.41 6.31
CA GLU A 252 24.37 11.57 7.33
C GLU A 252 24.27 12.91 8.07
N VAL A 253 24.01 14.01 7.34
CA VAL A 253 23.79 15.32 7.97
C VAL A 253 22.54 15.31 8.87
N ALA A 254 21.47 14.62 8.46
CA ALA A 254 20.28 14.43 9.30
C ALA A 254 20.62 13.63 10.57
N ARG A 255 21.41 12.55 10.46
CA ARG A 255 21.86 11.74 11.59
C ARG A 255 22.69 12.53 12.60
N GLU A 256 23.58 13.40 12.14
CA GLU A 256 24.31 14.31 13.01
C GLU A 256 23.38 15.29 13.75
N ALA A 257 22.32 15.76 13.09
CA ALA A 257 21.30 16.60 13.71
C ALA A 257 20.47 15.82 14.76
N PHE A 258 20.12 14.56 14.48
CA PHE A 258 19.46 13.68 15.44
C PHE A 258 20.32 13.44 16.68
N ALA A 259 21.62 13.19 16.49
CA ALA A 259 22.57 12.97 17.59
C ALA A 259 22.67 14.16 18.56
N ARG A 260 22.50 15.39 18.05
CA ARG A 260 22.49 16.62 18.85
C ARG A 260 21.14 16.92 19.49
N GLY A 261 20.07 16.28 19.04
CA GLY A 261 18.69 16.58 19.44
C GLY A 261 18.07 17.77 18.71
N ASP A 262 18.63 18.19 17.57
CA ASP A 262 18.05 19.25 16.73
C ASP A 262 16.79 18.74 16.01
N LEU A 263 16.78 17.45 15.66
CA LEU A 263 15.70 16.75 14.99
C LEU A 263 15.52 15.37 15.66
N PHE A 264 14.37 14.74 15.45
CA PHE A 264 14.10 13.34 15.82
C PHE A 264 13.92 12.47 14.58
N GLU A 265 13.33 13.06 13.55
CA GLU A 265 13.07 12.44 12.25
C GLU A 265 13.10 13.52 11.17
N ALA A 266 13.55 13.16 9.96
CA ALA A 266 13.47 14.02 8.78
C ALA A 266 13.23 13.19 7.52
N VAL A 267 12.49 13.76 6.57
CA VAL A 267 12.16 13.10 5.30
C VAL A 267 12.68 13.95 4.13
N PRO A 268 14.00 13.96 3.87
CA PRO A 268 14.56 14.64 2.70
C PRO A 268 14.16 13.92 1.41
N GLY A 269 13.83 14.69 0.37
CA GLY A 269 13.45 14.18 -0.94
C GLY A 269 14.50 14.39 -2.02
N GLN A 270 14.53 13.47 -2.99
CA GLN A 270 15.26 13.59 -4.25
C GLN A 270 14.30 13.59 -5.44
N LEU A 271 14.66 14.30 -6.50
CA LEU A 271 13.84 14.52 -7.69
C LEU A 271 14.43 13.83 -8.91
N PHE A 272 13.58 13.07 -9.58
CA PHE A 272 13.89 12.41 -10.84
C PHE A 272 12.97 12.96 -11.93
N GLY A 273 13.53 13.23 -13.11
CA GLY A 273 12.80 13.64 -14.31
C GLY A 273 13.05 12.65 -15.44
N GLU A 274 11.99 12.14 -16.07
CA GLU A 274 12.09 11.33 -17.28
C GLU A 274 11.27 11.95 -18.42
N PRO A 275 11.81 12.00 -19.65
CA PRO A 275 11.02 12.38 -20.82
C PRO A 275 9.85 11.40 -20.98
N CYS A 276 8.65 11.91 -21.24
CA CYS A 276 7.47 11.09 -21.36
C CYS A 276 6.60 11.54 -22.53
N GLU A 277 6.42 10.65 -23.51
CA GLU A 277 5.58 10.87 -24.69
C GLU A 277 4.12 10.44 -24.46
N ARG A 278 3.85 9.65 -23.41
CA ARG A 278 2.51 9.19 -23.08
C ARG A 278 1.64 10.33 -22.56
N SER A 279 0.33 10.21 -22.78
CA SER A 279 -0.61 11.18 -22.23
C SER A 279 -0.80 10.98 -20.72
N PRO A 280 -1.10 12.05 -19.95
CA PRO A 280 -1.44 11.94 -18.53
C PRO A 280 -2.53 10.92 -18.23
N ALA A 281 -3.58 10.82 -19.06
CA ALA A 281 -4.65 9.83 -18.94
C ALA A 281 -4.15 8.39 -19.08
N GLU A 282 -3.27 8.12 -20.06
CA GLU A 282 -2.65 6.80 -20.23
C GLU A 282 -1.82 6.43 -18.98
N VAL A 283 -0.98 7.35 -18.51
CA VAL A 283 -0.14 7.14 -17.33
C VAL A 283 -1.01 6.88 -16.10
N PHE A 284 -2.10 7.63 -15.91
CA PHE A 284 -3.04 7.43 -14.80
C PHE A 284 -3.70 6.04 -14.85
N LYS A 285 -4.26 5.64 -16.00
CA LYS A 285 -4.88 4.32 -16.19
C LYS A 285 -3.88 3.19 -15.88
N ARG A 286 -2.62 3.34 -16.29
CA ARG A 286 -1.55 2.37 -15.99
C ARG A 286 -1.18 2.36 -14.52
N LEU A 287 -1.01 3.52 -13.91
CA LEU A 287 -0.65 3.67 -12.50
C LEU A 287 -1.71 3.02 -11.60
N CYS A 288 -3.00 3.24 -11.86
CA CYS A 288 -4.10 2.61 -11.12
C CYS A 288 -4.11 1.08 -11.21
N ARG A 289 -3.62 0.49 -12.32
CA ARG A 289 -3.48 -0.97 -12.46
C ARG A 289 -2.26 -1.51 -11.73
N ILE A 290 -1.15 -0.77 -11.77
CA ILE A 290 0.12 -1.20 -11.16
C ILE A 290 0.08 -1.02 -9.64
N ASN A 291 -0.49 0.07 -9.16
CA ASN A 291 -0.51 0.45 -7.75
C ASN A 291 -1.90 1.00 -7.35
N PRO A 292 -2.90 0.13 -7.11
CA PRO A 292 -4.18 0.55 -6.57
C PRO A 292 -3.98 1.25 -5.22
N SER A 293 -4.61 2.39 -5.03
CA SER A 293 -4.40 3.23 -3.84
C SER A 293 -5.73 3.84 -3.35
N PRO A 294 -5.83 4.21 -2.06
CA PRO A 294 -7.01 4.86 -1.51
C PRO A 294 -7.20 6.30 -2.01
N TYR A 295 -6.11 6.97 -2.39
CA TYR A 295 -6.11 8.31 -2.95
C TYR A 295 -5.38 8.36 -4.29
N GLY A 296 -6.08 8.00 -5.35
CA GLY A 296 -5.67 8.21 -6.73
C GLY A 296 -6.21 9.53 -7.30
N GLY A 297 -5.52 10.10 -8.29
CA GLY A 297 -6.06 11.24 -9.03
C GLY A 297 -5.36 11.57 -10.33
N LEU A 298 -6.11 12.12 -11.28
CA LEU A 298 -5.64 12.80 -12.49
C LEU A 298 -6.15 14.24 -12.46
N LEU A 299 -5.24 15.20 -12.36
CA LEU A 299 -5.58 16.61 -12.27
C LEU A 299 -4.95 17.36 -13.43
N ASN A 300 -5.76 17.95 -14.31
CA ASN A 300 -5.30 18.94 -15.28
C ASN A 300 -5.40 20.33 -14.63
N LEU A 301 -4.26 20.84 -14.17
CA LEU A 301 -4.17 22.09 -13.42
C LEU A 301 -4.19 23.32 -14.34
N GLY A 302 -4.33 23.16 -15.65
CA GLY A 302 -4.14 24.25 -16.60
C GLY A 302 -2.66 24.48 -16.93
N ASP A 303 -2.42 25.25 -17.99
CA ASP A 303 -1.10 25.65 -18.47
C ASP A 303 -0.19 24.44 -18.82
N GLY A 304 -0.80 23.35 -19.29
CA GLY A 304 -0.11 22.12 -19.69
C GLY A 304 0.51 21.32 -18.53
N GLU A 305 0.14 21.62 -17.28
CA GLU A 305 0.65 20.97 -16.08
C GLU A 305 -0.38 20.01 -15.47
N PHE A 306 0.08 18.79 -15.17
CA PHE A 306 -0.75 17.70 -14.68
C PHE A 306 -0.16 17.06 -13.44
N LEU A 307 -1.04 16.54 -12.58
CA LEU A 307 -0.68 15.61 -11.52
C LEU A 307 -1.35 14.26 -11.76
N VAL A 308 -0.56 13.20 -11.70
CA VAL A 308 -1.01 11.80 -11.79
C VAL A 308 -0.60 11.09 -10.50
N SER A 309 -1.56 10.73 -9.66
CA SER A 309 -1.31 10.29 -8.29
C SER A 309 -1.88 8.90 -8.01
N ALA A 310 -1.17 8.12 -7.20
CA ALA A 310 -1.65 6.90 -6.55
C ALA A 310 -1.15 6.86 -5.09
N SER A 311 -1.60 7.84 -4.31
CA SER A 311 -1.17 8.07 -2.94
C SER A 311 -1.77 7.04 -1.97
N PRO A 312 -0.92 6.38 -1.14
CA PRO A 312 -1.40 5.48 -0.10
C PRO A 312 -2.01 6.21 1.10
N GLU A 313 -1.78 7.53 1.25
CA GLU A 313 -1.98 8.21 2.53
C GLU A 313 -3.05 9.30 2.47
N MET A 314 -4.03 9.16 3.38
CA MET A 314 -4.98 10.23 3.70
C MET A 314 -4.22 11.37 4.38
N PHE A 315 -4.40 12.60 3.89
CA PHE A 315 -3.89 13.76 4.61
C PHE A 315 -4.84 14.16 5.73
N VAL A 316 -5.96 14.82 5.37
CA VAL A 316 -7.01 15.19 6.33
C VAL A 316 -8.38 14.91 5.71
N ARG A 317 -9.23 14.26 6.49
CA ARG A 317 -10.66 14.11 6.21
C ARG A 317 -11.48 14.69 7.35
N SER A 318 -12.49 15.48 7.04
CA SER A 318 -13.46 15.99 8.02
C SER A 318 -14.85 16.09 7.43
N ASP A 319 -15.87 15.79 8.23
CA ASP A 319 -17.29 16.04 7.91
C ASP A 319 -17.76 17.45 8.35
N GLY A 320 -16.82 18.33 8.66
CA GLY A 320 -17.04 19.66 9.22
C GLY A 320 -16.91 19.71 10.74
N ARG A 321 -16.94 18.56 11.43
CA ARG A 321 -16.75 18.51 12.89
C ARG A 321 -15.80 17.41 13.36
N ARG A 322 -15.94 16.20 12.82
CA ARG A 322 -15.05 15.07 13.13
C ARG A 322 -13.91 15.08 12.14
N ILE A 323 -12.69 15.11 12.64
CA ILE A 323 -11.47 15.03 11.82
C ILE A 323 -10.88 13.63 11.96
N GLU A 324 -10.37 13.12 10.85
CA GLU A 324 -9.69 11.84 10.75
C GLU A 324 -8.41 11.98 9.94
N THR A 325 -7.38 11.25 10.36
CA THR A 325 -6.12 11.07 9.63
C THR A 325 -5.66 9.62 9.77
N CYS A 326 -4.77 9.19 8.89
CA CYS A 326 -4.23 7.83 8.91
C CYS A 326 -2.71 7.85 8.70
N PRO A 327 -1.91 8.11 9.75
CA PRO A 327 -0.46 8.02 9.65
C PRO A 327 -0.04 6.62 9.21
N ILE A 328 0.85 6.53 8.23
CA ILE A 328 1.37 5.28 7.67
C ILE A 328 2.88 5.24 7.88
N SER A 329 3.37 4.11 8.36
CA SER A 329 4.80 3.79 8.34
C SER A 329 4.96 2.28 8.29
N GLY A 330 6.10 1.80 7.80
CA GLY A 330 6.33 0.40 7.54
C GLY A 330 5.64 -0.11 6.28
N THR A 331 6.43 -0.67 5.37
CA THR A 331 5.95 -1.25 4.11
C THR A 331 6.68 -2.54 3.83
N ILE A 332 5.95 -3.61 3.55
CA ILE A 332 6.56 -4.87 3.15
C ILE A 332 5.81 -5.50 1.97
N ALA A 333 6.53 -6.17 1.08
CA ALA A 333 5.91 -6.81 -0.08
C ALA A 333 5.04 -8.01 0.33
N ARG A 334 4.03 -8.32 -0.49
CA ARG A 334 3.28 -9.58 -0.39
C ARG A 334 4.22 -10.77 -0.62
N GLY A 335 3.98 -11.84 0.10
CA GLY A 335 4.56 -13.15 -0.16
C GLY A 335 4.04 -13.76 -1.46
N VAL A 336 4.68 -14.84 -1.89
CA VAL A 336 4.24 -15.62 -3.07
C VAL A 336 2.95 -16.39 -2.78
N ASP A 337 2.66 -16.66 -1.51
CA ASP A 337 1.48 -17.35 -1.01
C ASP A 337 1.07 -16.83 0.38
N ALA A 338 0.05 -17.46 0.97
CA ALA A 338 -0.49 -17.08 2.27
C ALA A 338 0.48 -17.33 3.45
N ILE A 339 1.42 -18.27 3.33
CA ILE A 339 2.39 -18.58 4.39
C ILE A 339 3.47 -17.51 4.39
N ALA A 340 4.03 -17.23 3.21
CA ALA A 340 4.98 -16.15 3.02
C ALA A 340 4.35 -14.79 3.40
N ASP A 341 3.07 -14.56 3.08
CA ASP A 341 2.33 -13.36 3.55
C ASP A 341 2.33 -13.25 5.08
N ALA A 342 2.03 -14.35 5.79
CA ALA A 342 2.03 -14.36 7.25
C ALA A 342 3.43 -14.07 7.84
N GLU A 343 4.49 -14.64 7.24
CA GLU A 343 5.87 -14.36 7.62
C GLU A 343 6.25 -12.89 7.38
N GLN A 344 5.88 -12.30 6.23
CA GLN A 344 6.13 -10.89 5.93
C GLN A 344 5.37 -9.97 6.90
N ILE A 345 4.11 -10.26 7.19
CA ILE A 345 3.32 -9.50 8.18
C ILE A 345 3.98 -9.57 9.56
N GLN A 346 4.39 -10.77 10.01
CA GLN A 346 5.06 -10.94 11.29
C GLN A 346 6.38 -10.15 11.32
N LYS A 347 7.15 -10.17 10.23
CA LYS A 347 8.38 -9.38 10.10
C LYS A 347 8.12 -7.88 10.22
N LEU A 348 7.08 -7.37 9.55
CA LEU A 348 6.68 -5.96 9.64
C LEU A 348 6.24 -5.57 11.06
N LEU A 349 5.43 -6.42 11.72
CA LEU A 349 4.98 -6.19 13.10
C LEU A 349 6.11 -6.29 14.14
N ASN A 350 7.18 -7.04 13.85
CA ASN A 350 8.34 -7.16 14.73
C ASN A 350 9.44 -6.14 14.40
N SER A 351 9.25 -5.26 13.42
CA SER A 351 10.21 -4.21 13.07
C SER A 351 10.14 -3.07 14.09
N GLU A 352 11.17 -2.96 14.94
CA GLU A 352 11.28 -1.87 15.93
C GLU A 352 11.42 -0.50 15.25
N LYS A 353 12.17 -0.42 14.13
CA LYS A 353 12.31 0.81 13.33
C LYS A 353 10.94 1.34 12.89
N ASP A 354 10.15 0.50 12.22
CA ASP A 354 8.83 0.89 11.70
C ASP A 354 7.85 1.22 12.84
N GLU A 355 7.99 0.54 13.99
CA GLU A 355 7.21 0.86 15.19
C GLU A 355 7.54 2.25 15.74
N PHE A 356 8.83 2.60 15.84
CA PHE A 356 9.29 3.89 16.36
C PHE A 356 8.90 5.04 15.45
N GLU A 357 9.06 4.87 14.14
CA GLU A 357 8.62 5.85 13.14
C GLU A 357 7.11 6.12 13.25
N LEU A 358 6.30 5.05 13.32
CA LEU A 358 4.85 5.21 13.41
C LEU A 358 4.40 5.80 14.75
N ASN A 359 5.10 5.51 15.87
CA ASN A 359 4.85 6.16 17.15
C ASN A 359 5.00 7.68 17.04
N MET A 360 6.10 8.14 16.44
CA MET A 360 6.40 9.55 16.31
C MET A 360 5.38 10.27 15.41
N CYS A 361 5.06 9.68 14.26
CA CYS A 361 4.04 10.20 13.36
C CYS A 361 2.68 10.35 14.06
N THR A 362 2.29 9.36 14.86
CA THR A 362 1.01 9.35 15.57
C THR A 362 0.96 10.35 16.73
N ASP A 363 2.06 10.51 17.48
CA ASP A 363 2.10 11.51 18.55
C ASP A 363 2.07 12.95 18.02
N VAL A 364 2.75 13.23 16.90
CA VAL A 364 2.65 14.55 16.26
C VAL A 364 1.25 14.77 15.68
N ASP A 365 0.64 13.76 15.06
CA ASP A 365 -0.73 13.85 14.57
C ASP A 365 -1.74 14.14 15.71
N ARG A 366 -1.57 13.50 16.87
CA ARG A 366 -2.36 13.79 18.07
C ARG A 366 -2.11 15.22 18.57
N ASN A 367 -0.87 15.70 18.53
CA ASN A 367 -0.53 17.08 18.88
C ASN A 367 -1.17 18.09 17.93
N ASP A 368 -1.14 17.83 16.62
CA ASP A 368 -1.76 18.69 15.60
C ASP A 368 -3.27 18.80 15.83
N LYS A 369 -3.92 17.68 16.19
CA LYS A 369 -5.33 17.66 16.63
C LYS A 369 -5.55 18.42 17.93
N ALA A 370 -4.66 18.30 18.91
CA ALA A 370 -4.84 18.93 20.23
C ALA A 370 -4.99 20.45 20.15
N ARG A 371 -4.40 21.08 19.13
CA ARG A 371 -4.52 22.53 18.87
C ARG A 371 -5.93 22.98 18.51
N VAL A 372 -6.74 22.11 17.89
CA VAL A 372 -8.04 22.49 17.30
C VAL A 372 -9.22 21.63 17.79
N CYS A 373 -8.95 20.50 18.45
CA CYS A 373 -9.97 19.56 18.92
C CYS A 373 -10.36 19.78 20.39
N VAL A 374 -11.59 19.39 20.72
CA VAL A 374 -12.11 19.43 22.10
C VAL A 374 -11.25 18.51 22.96
N PRO A 375 -10.72 18.98 24.12
CA PRO A 375 -9.93 18.15 25.02
C PRO A 375 -10.64 16.83 25.35
N GLY A 376 -9.89 15.72 25.30
CA GLY A 376 -10.40 14.38 25.56
C GLY A 376 -11.15 13.70 24.40
N THR A 377 -11.32 14.37 23.25
CA THR A 377 -11.98 13.75 22.08
C THR A 377 -11.03 13.05 21.12
N ILE A 378 -9.72 13.26 21.27
CA ILE A 378 -8.71 12.65 20.40
C ILE A 378 -8.53 11.19 20.78
N LYS A 379 -8.73 10.29 19.82
CA LYS A 379 -8.66 8.83 20.01
C LYS A 379 -7.86 8.17 18.91
N VAL A 380 -7.02 7.23 19.30
CA VAL A 380 -6.40 6.27 18.39
C VAL A 380 -7.36 5.08 18.26
N LEU A 381 -8.09 5.02 17.15
CA LEU A 381 -9.08 3.99 16.86
C LEU A 381 -8.44 2.66 16.42
N ALA A 382 -7.27 2.74 15.79
CA ALA A 382 -6.47 1.60 15.37
C ALA A 382 -4.99 1.93 15.53
N ARG A 383 -4.20 0.96 16.01
CA ARG A 383 -2.75 1.06 16.21
C ARG A 383 -2.06 -0.10 15.52
N ARG A 384 -1.08 0.18 14.65
CA ARG A 384 -0.33 -0.78 13.81
C ARG A 384 -1.23 -1.77 13.09
N GLN A 385 -2.38 -1.30 12.62
CA GLN A 385 -3.29 -2.16 11.89
C GLN A 385 -2.67 -2.51 10.53
N ILE A 386 -2.66 -3.80 10.19
CA ILE A 386 -2.20 -4.26 8.88
C ILE A 386 -3.27 -3.92 7.84
N GLU A 387 -2.89 -3.10 6.88
CA GLU A 387 -3.64 -2.87 5.67
C GLU A 387 -3.05 -3.66 4.51
N THR A 388 -3.86 -4.56 3.95
CA THR A 388 -3.46 -5.42 2.85
C THR A 388 -3.80 -4.77 1.53
N TYR A 389 -2.78 -4.55 0.72
CA TYR A 389 -2.90 -4.13 -0.67
C TYR A 389 -2.55 -5.30 -1.60
N SER A 390 -2.76 -5.12 -2.91
CA SER A 390 -2.55 -6.17 -3.90
C SER A 390 -1.08 -6.64 -3.98
N LYS A 391 -0.12 -5.77 -3.62
CA LYS A 391 1.32 -6.03 -3.75
C LYS A 391 2.13 -5.84 -2.47
N LEU A 392 1.54 -5.23 -1.45
CA LEU A 392 2.24 -4.90 -0.21
C LEU A 392 1.30 -4.90 0.99
N PHE A 393 1.88 -4.83 2.18
CA PHE A 393 1.23 -4.52 3.45
C PHE A 393 1.77 -3.21 3.99
N HIS A 394 0.91 -2.45 4.66
CA HIS A 394 1.26 -1.27 5.45
C HIS A 394 0.82 -1.44 6.89
N THR A 395 1.59 -0.91 7.83
CA THR A 395 1.09 -0.63 9.18
C THR A 395 0.53 0.78 9.25
N VAL A 396 -0.70 0.91 9.74
CA VAL A 396 -1.43 2.17 9.73
C VAL A 396 -2.09 2.42 11.08
N ASP A 397 -2.03 3.66 11.53
CA ASP A 397 -2.80 4.14 12.67
C ASP A 397 -4.02 4.93 12.17
N HIS A 398 -5.11 4.91 12.94
CA HIS A 398 -6.29 5.71 12.64
C HIS A 398 -6.59 6.60 13.84
N VAL A 399 -6.46 7.91 13.64
CA VAL A 399 -6.66 8.89 14.70
C VAL A 399 -7.84 9.78 14.37
N GLU A 400 -8.77 9.91 15.31
CA GLU A 400 -9.91 10.82 15.20
C GLU A 400 -9.87 11.91 16.28
N GLY A 401 -10.56 13.02 16.03
CA GLY A 401 -10.85 14.05 17.03
C GLY A 401 -12.06 14.90 16.64
N MET A 402 -12.64 15.61 17.60
CA MET A 402 -13.78 16.51 17.36
C MET A 402 -13.32 17.96 17.44
N LEU A 403 -13.52 18.74 16.38
CA LEU A 403 -13.20 20.17 16.35
C LEU A 403 -13.90 20.94 17.46
N ARG A 404 -13.17 21.88 18.07
CA ARG A 404 -13.72 22.85 19.04
C ARG A 404 -14.67 23.82 18.34
N PRO A 405 -15.68 24.34 19.05
CA PRO A 405 -16.46 25.46 18.55
C PRO A 405 -15.55 26.62 18.12
N GLY A 406 -15.83 27.19 16.94
CA GLY A 406 -15.02 28.27 16.38
C GLY A 406 -13.79 27.79 15.59
N PHE A 407 -13.60 26.49 15.37
CA PHE A 407 -12.66 25.93 14.39
C PHE A 407 -13.40 25.20 13.27
N ASP A 408 -12.80 25.17 12.08
CA ASP A 408 -13.34 24.54 10.87
C ASP A 408 -12.39 23.49 10.28
N ALA A 409 -12.84 22.79 9.24
CA ALA A 409 -12.04 21.76 8.57
C ALA A 409 -10.76 22.30 7.93
N LEU A 410 -10.68 23.60 7.61
CA LEU A 410 -9.46 24.22 7.09
C LEU A 410 -8.44 24.49 8.22
N ASP A 411 -8.90 24.73 9.46
CA ASP A 411 -8.01 24.74 10.62
C ASP A 411 -7.40 23.35 10.86
N ALA A 412 -8.19 22.29 10.73
CA ALA A 412 -7.69 20.91 10.76
C ALA A 412 -6.65 20.67 9.65
N PHE A 413 -6.92 21.10 8.42
CA PHE A 413 -5.96 21.02 7.32
C PHE A 413 -4.64 21.73 7.64
N LEU A 414 -4.71 22.99 8.11
CA LEU A 414 -3.54 23.82 8.37
C LEU A 414 -2.69 23.34 9.55
N THR A 415 -3.30 22.88 10.64
CA THR A 415 -2.53 22.40 11.80
C THR A 415 -1.74 21.12 11.47
N HIS A 416 -2.27 20.27 10.57
CA HIS A 416 -1.57 19.07 10.10
C HIS A 416 -0.54 19.39 9.00
N ALA A 417 -0.62 20.54 8.34
CA ALA A 417 0.27 20.90 7.24
C ALA A 417 1.73 21.09 7.72
N TRP A 418 2.70 20.32 7.25
CA TRP A 418 2.56 19.04 6.53
C TRP A 418 2.84 17.84 7.42
N ALA A 419 2.38 16.67 6.98
CA ALA A 419 2.47 15.45 7.75
C ALA A 419 3.94 15.08 8.03
N VAL A 420 4.19 14.47 9.19
CA VAL A 420 5.54 14.04 9.61
C VAL A 420 6.12 13.02 8.65
N THR A 421 5.28 12.11 8.14
CA THR A 421 5.59 11.09 7.12
C THR A 421 6.25 11.63 5.85
N VAL A 422 6.17 12.95 5.61
CA VAL A 422 6.78 13.63 4.47
C VAL A 422 7.64 14.82 4.85
N THR A 423 7.79 15.13 6.15
CA THR A 423 8.60 16.25 6.64
C THR A 423 9.59 15.81 7.71
N GLY A 424 9.08 15.39 8.87
CA GLY A 424 9.83 14.95 10.04
C GLY A 424 9.35 15.65 11.32
N ALA A 425 10.11 15.46 12.40
CA ALA A 425 9.80 16.00 13.72
C ALA A 425 11.08 16.50 14.42
N PRO A 426 11.04 17.61 15.19
CA PRO A 426 9.95 18.59 15.31
C PRO A 426 9.62 19.27 13.98
N LYS A 427 8.33 19.41 13.65
CA LYS A 427 7.85 19.74 12.29
C LYS A 427 8.52 20.97 11.66
N LEU A 428 8.54 22.10 12.38
CA LEU A 428 9.13 23.34 11.85
C LEU A 428 10.62 23.20 11.53
N TRP A 429 11.38 22.53 12.40
CA TRP A 429 12.81 22.31 12.22
C TRP A 429 13.07 21.32 11.08
N ALA A 430 12.25 20.27 10.97
CA ALA A 430 12.34 19.31 9.87
C ALA A 430 12.02 19.95 8.51
N MET A 431 11.01 20.81 8.43
CA MET A 431 10.69 21.57 7.22
C MET A 431 11.80 22.57 6.86
N GLN A 432 12.41 23.22 7.85
CA GLN A 432 13.58 24.08 7.62
C GLN A 432 14.77 23.26 7.12
N PHE A 433 15.02 22.08 7.71
CA PHE A 433 16.05 21.14 7.25
C PHE A 433 15.84 20.73 5.79
N VAL A 434 14.60 20.39 5.41
CA VAL A 434 14.20 20.08 4.03
C VAL A 434 14.54 21.24 3.08
N GLU A 435 14.10 22.46 3.39
CA GLU A 435 14.39 23.64 2.57
C GLU A 435 15.90 23.92 2.46
N ASP A 436 16.64 23.64 3.54
CA ASP A 436 18.08 23.84 3.62
C ASP A 436 18.91 22.85 2.81
N HIS A 437 18.45 21.60 2.66
CA HIS A 437 19.24 20.50 2.12
C HIS A 437 18.71 19.92 0.80
N GLU A 438 17.43 20.09 0.46
CA GLU A 438 16.93 19.70 -0.87
C GLU A 438 17.44 20.64 -1.97
N ARG A 439 17.67 20.11 -3.17
CA ARG A 439 18.27 20.88 -4.29
C ARG A 439 17.30 21.78 -5.03
N SER A 440 16.00 21.55 -4.88
CA SER A 440 14.93 22.22 -5.61
C SER A 440 13.66 22.25 -4.76
N PRO A 441 12.75 23.22 -5.00
CA PRO A 441 11.50 23.30 -4.26
C PRO A 441 10.62 22.07 -4.51
N ARG A 442 9.81 21.71 -3.52
CA ARG A 442 8.93 20.53 -3.58
C ARG A 442 7.76 20.71 -4.55
N ARG A 443 7.37 21.95 -4.84
CA ARG A 443 6.14 22.28 -5.58
C ARG A 443 4.97 21.49 -4.98
N TRP A 444 4.36 20.60 -5.76
CA TRP A 444 3.22 19.81 -5.33
C TRP A 444 3.58 18.67 -4.39
N TYR A 445 4.80 18.09 -4.42
CA TYR A 445 5.15 16.93 -3.57
C TYR A 445 5.03 17.26 -2.08
N ALA A 446 4.51 16.34 -1.27
CA ALA A 446 4.25 16.53 0.16
C ALA A 446 3.22 17.64 0.50
N GLY A 447 2.52 18.16 -0.49
CA GLY A 447 1.29 18.91 -0.33
C GLY A 447 0.06 17.99 -0.27
N ALA A 448 -1.08 18.45 -0.77
CA ALA A 448 -2.32 17.68 -0.78
C ALA A 448 -3.14 17.89 -2.05
N PHE A 449 -4.01 16.93 -2.35
CA PHE A 449 -5.04 17.07 -3.38
C PHE A 449 -6.35 16.46 -2.90
N GLY A 450 -7.47 16.96 -3.41
CA GLY A 450 -8.78 16.50 -2.98
C GLY A 450 -9.87 17.55 -3.16
N VAL A 451 -10.79 17.58 -2.21
CA VAL A 451 -11.94 18.49 -2.19
C VAL A 451 -12.10 19.20 -0.85
N VAL A 452 -12.48 20.48 -0.92
CA VAL A 452 -13.07 21.26 0.18
C VAL A 452 -14.54 21.49 -0.18
N GLY A 453 -15.46 20.85 0.56
CA GLY A 453 -16.89 20.94 0.32
C GLY A 453 -17.48 22.26 0.79
N PHE A 454 -18.50 22.75 0.09
CA PHE A 454 -19.28 23.92 0.54
C PHE A 454 -20.26 23.58 1.68
N ASP A 455 -20.37 22.32 2.07
CA ASP A 455 -21.00 21.87 3.30
C ASP A 455 -20.07 21.96 4.53
N GLY A 456 -18.82 22.38 4.33
CA GLY A 456 -17.79 22.48 5.37
C GLY A 456 -16.93 21.23 5.52
N SER A 457 -17.16 20.19 4.72
CA SER A 457 -16.33 18.98 4.71
C SER A 457 -14.99 19.20 4.00
N ILE A 458 -14.01 18.34 4.30
CA ILE A 458 -12.76 18.25 3.53
C ILE A 458 -12.37 16.79 3.37
N ASN A 459 -11.82 16.42 2.21
CA ASN A 459 -11.26 15.09 2.00
C ASN A 459 -10.06 15.19 1.08
N THR A 460 -8.88 14.94 1.62
CA THR A 460 -7.60 15.14 0.93
C THR A 460 -6.66 13.97 1.15
N GLY A 461 -5.89 13.64 0.12
CA GLY A 461 -4.74 12.74 0.18
C GLY A 461 -3.45 13.54 0.03
N LEU A 462 -2.34 13.00 0.55
CA LEU A 462 -1.02 13.58 0.33
C LEU A 462 -0.58 13.39 -1.11
N THR A 463 0.14 14.35 -1.67
CA THR A 463 0.79 14.25 -2.99
C THR A 463 2.12 13.49 -2.90
N ILE A 464 2.04 12.24 -2.47
CA ILE A 464 3.10 11.23 -2.54
C ILE A 464 2.70 10.14 -3.52
N ARG A 465 3.70 9.42 -4.06
CA ARG A 465 3.48 8.52 -5.20
C ARG A 465 2.75 9.25 -6.34
N THR A 466 3.14 10.50 -6.56
CA THR A 466 2.55 11.43 -7.55
C THR A 466 3.59 11.81 -8.58
N ILE A 467 3.19 11.82 -9.85
CA ILE A 467 3.97 12.23 -11.01
C ILE A 467 3.44 13.61 -11.41
N ARG A 468 4.34 14.60 -11.47
CA ARG A 468 4.05 15.89 -12.11
C ARG A 468 4.44 15.79 -13.58
N MET A 469 3.51 16.04 -14.50
CA MET A 469 3.79 16.02 -15.94
C MET A 469 3.65 17.43 -16.51
N LYS A 470 4.73 17.96 -17.08
CA LYS A 470 4.74 19.27 -17.74
C LYS A 470 5.84 19.35 -18.80
N ASP A 471 5.55 19.96 -19.94
CA ASP A 471 6.53 20.24 -21.01
C ASP A 471 7.34 19.01 -21.44
N GLY A 472 6.69 17.86 -21.64
CA GLY A 472 7.32 16.63 -22.12
C GLY A 472 8.12 15.88 -21.04
N LEU A 473 8.10 16.37 -19.79
CA LEU A 473 8.82 15.79 -18.68
C LEU A 473 7.86 15.28 -17.60
N ALA A 474 8.08 14.05 -17.15
CA ALA A 474 7.47 13.45 -15.98
C ALA A 474 8.45 13.52 -14.80
N GLU A 475 8.07 14.30 -13.79
CA GLU A 475 8.86 14.56 -12.59
C GLU A 475 8.29 13.78 -11.40
N VAL A 476 9.17 13.06 -10.70
CA VAL A 476 8.86 12.19 -9.57
C VAL A 476 9.79 12.55 -8.42
N ARG A 477 9.24 13.12 -7.34
CA ARG A 477 9.97 13.33 -6.09
C ARG A 477 9.65 12.22 -5.11
N VAL A 478 10.68 11.74 -4.43
CA VAL A 478 10.59 10.67 -3.43
C VAL A 478 11.51 10.96 -2.26
N GLY A 479 11.04 10.68 -1.05
CA GLY A 479 11.84 10.69 0.17
C GLY A 479 11.74 9.37 0.93
N ALA A 480 12.63 9.24 1.90
CA ALA A 480 12.67 8.15 2.88
C ALA A 480 12.75 8.75 4.28
N THR A 481 12.09 8.09 5.22
CA THR A 481 12.08 8.53 6.61
C THR A 481 13.42 8.22 7.26
N CYS A 482 14.12 9.26 7.68
CA CYS A 482 15.44 9.13 8.30
C CYS A 482 15.30 9.24 9.81
N LEU A 483 15.84 8.24 10.52
CA LEU A 483 16.03 8.21 11.96
C LEU A 483 17.52 8.18 12.30
N PHE A 484 17.88 8.23 13.58
CA PHE A 484 19.28 8.16 14.03
C PHE A 484 20.00 6.87 13.59
N ASP A 485 19.28 5.75 13.62
CA ASP A 485 19.74 4.41 13.26
C ASP A 485 19.56 4.06 11.77
N SER A 486 19.05 5.00 10.95
CA SER A 486 18.96 4.81 9.50
C SER A 486 20.32 4.54 8.86
N ASP A 487 20.35 3.61 7.90
CA ASP A 487 21.50 3.37 7.02
C ASP A 487 21.38 4.26 5.78
N PRO A 488 22.28 5.24 5.56
CA PRO A 488 22.21 6.16 4.43
C PRO A 488 22.13 5.52 3.05
N VAL A 489 22.79 4.37 2.86
CA VAL A 489 22.78 3.64 1.58
C VAL A 489 21.45 2.92 1.40
N ALA A 490 20.89 2.38 2.48
CA ALA A 490 19.57 1.77 2.45
C ALA A 490 18.47 2.79 2.15
N GLU A 491 18.51 3.99 2.75
CA GLU A 491 17.51 5.04 2.52
C GLU A 491 17.55 5.60 1.08
N ASP A 492 18.75 5.75 0.50
CA ASP A 492 18.89 6.11 -0.93
C ASP A 492 18.27 5.03 -1.83
N LYS A 493 18.58 3.76 -1.55
CA LYS A 493 18.00 2.63 -2.28
C LYS A 493 16.48 2.57 -2.15
N GLU A 494 15.93 2.87 -0.97
CA GLU A 494 14.49 2.95 -0.75
C GLU A 494 13.84 4.02 -1.63
N CYS A 495 14.44 5.21 -1.72
CA CYS A 495 13.96 6.26 -2.61
C CYS A 495 13.94 5.81 -4.08
N GLN A 496 14.99 5.14 -4.54
CA GLN A 496 15.06 4.61 -5.90
C GLN A 496 13.97 3.54 -6.16
N VAL A 497 13.71 2.65 -5.20
CA VAL A 497 12.66 1.62 -5.31
C VAL A 497 11.27 2.27 -5.37
N LYS A 498 10.99 3.23 -4.49
CA LYS A 498 9.74 4.00 -4.48
C LYS A 498 9.54 4.77 -5.81
N ALA A 499 10.59 5.34 -6.39
CA ALA A 499 10.54 6.02 -7.69
C ALA A 499 10.34 5.04 -8.86
N ALA A 500 11.04 3.91 -8.84
CA ALA A 500 10.96 2.88 -9.89
C ALA A 500 9.53 2.36 -10.12
N ALA A 501 8.73 2.26 -9.05
CA ALA A 501 7.32 1.88 -9.16
C ALA A 501 6.50 2.86 -10.01
N LEU A 502 6.79 4.16 -9.95
CA LEU A 502 6.14 5.18 -10.77
C LEU A 502 6.69 5.17 -12.20
N PHE A 503 8.00 4.97 -12.36
CA PHE A 503 8.62 4.83 -13.69
C PHE A 503 8.12 3.60 -14.46
N GLN A 504 7.72 2.54 -13.78
CA GLN A 504 7.06 1.39 -14.42
C GLN A 504 5.77 1.80 -15.16
N ALA A 505 4.98 2.69 -14.55
CA ALA A 505 3.78 3.23 -15.19
C ALA A 505 4.15 4.10 -16.41
N LEU A 506 5.24 4.87 -16.31
CA LEU A 506 5.74 5.75 -17.36
C LEU A 506 6.37 5.03 -18.54
N ARG A 507 7.06 3.88 -18.33
CA ARG A 507 7.87 3.21 -19.36
C ARG A 507 7.12 2.18 -20.20
N GLY A 508 6.13 1.50 -19.61
CA GLY A 508 5.40 0.46 -20.34
C GLY A 508 5.50 -0.94 -19.73
N ASP A 509 6.46 -1.16 -18.83
CA ASP A 509 6.89 -2.49 -18.43
C ASP A 509 5.76 -3.31 -17.79
N PRO A 510 5.55 -4.58 -18.21
CA PRO A 510 4.53 -5.43 -17.63
C PRO A 510 4.82 -5.70 -16.14
N PRO A 511 3.78 -5.82 -15.29
CA PRO A 511 3.98 -6.24 -13.91
C PRO A 511 4.61 -7.63 -13.88
N LYS A 512 5.59 -7.85 -13.00
CA LYS A 512 6.17 -9.18 -12.79
C LYS A 512 5.06 -10.12 -12.29
N PRO A 513 4.86 -11.28 -12.93
CA PRO A 513 3.92 -12.27 -12.42
C PRO A 513 4.37 -12.75 -11.03
N LEU A 514 3.40 -13.06 -10.17
CA LEU A 514 3.67 -13.85 -8.98
C LEU A 514 4.18 -15.21 -9.44
N SER A 515 5.34 -15.62 -8.92
CA SER A 515 6.00 -16.87 -9.28
C SER A 515 5.12 -18.06 -8.92
N ALA A 516 4.54 -18.74 -9.92
CA ALA A 516 4.00 -20.07 -9.74
C ALA A 516 5.13 -21.08 -9.93
N VAL A 517 5.68 -21.60 -8.84
CA VAL A 517 6.64 -22.70 -8.93
C VAL A 517 5.86 -23.96 -9.28
N ALA A 518 6.28 -24.66 -10.33
CA ALA A 518 5.77 -25.99 -10.65
C ALA A 518 6.77 -27.02 -10.08
N PRO A 519 6.32 -28.01 -9.30
CA PRO A 519 7.20 -29.05 -8.76
C PRO A 519 7.88 -29.86 -9.88
N ASP A 520 9.09 -30.37 -9.64
CA ASP A 520 9.78 -31.21 -10.61
C ASP A 520 9.00 -32.53 -10.79
N ALA A 521 8.79 -32.95 -12.03
CA ALA A 521 8.02 -34.16 -12.37
C ALA A 521 8.80 -35.47 -12.11
N THR A 522 9.59 -35.56 -11.03
CA THR A 522 10.48 -36.70 -10.72
C THR A 522 9.74 -38.03 -10.52
N GLY A 523 8.48 -37.97 -10.11
CA GLY A 523 7.60 -39.12 -9.96
C GLY A 523 6.86 -39.53 -11.23
N SER A 524 7.02 -38.79 -12.34
CA SER A 524 6.30 -39.06 -13.59
C SER A 524 6.53 -40.50 -14.09
N GLY A 525 5.44 -41.22 -14.32
CA GLY A 525 5.45 -42.62 -14.77
C GLY A 525 5.77 -43.65 -13.66
N LYS A 526 5.93 -43.22 -12.41
CA LYS A 526 6.21 -44.09 -11.25
C LYS A 526 4.94 -44.45 -10.49
N LYS A 527 4.88 -45.68 -9.97
CA LYS A 527 3.79 -46.17 -9.12
C LYS A 527 4.23 -46.20 -7.66
N VAL A 528 3.53 -45.46 -6.81
CA VAL A 528 3.77 -45.39 -5.37
C VAL A 528 2.67 -46.16 -4.64
N LEU A 529 3.06 -47.09 -3.77
CA LEU A 529 2.16 -47.69 -2.79
C LEU A 529 2.35 -46.95 -1.46
N LEU A 530 1.30 -46.28 -0.98
CA LEU A 530 1.32 -45.58 0.29
C LEU A 530 0.43 -46.33 1.28
N ILE A 531 1.04 -46.86 2.34
CA ILE A 531 0.34 -47.61 3.38
C ILE A 531 -0.12 -46.66 4.48
N ASP A 532 -1.43 -46.52 4.64
CA ASP A 532 -2.11 -45.75 5.69
C ASP A 532 -2.12 -46.54 7.01
N HIS A 533 -1.40 -46.03 8.01
CA HIS A 533 -1.36 -46.55 9.39
C HIS A 533 -2.33 -45.77 10.30
N ASP A 534 -3.51 -45.44 9.80
CA ASP A 534 -4.56 -44.69 10.48
C ASP A 534 -4.17 -43.24 10.83
N ASP A 535 -3.45 -42.59 9.91
CA ASP A 535 -3.09 -41.18 10.02
C ASP A 535 -4.08 -40.26 9.32
N SER A 536 -4.35 -39.11 9.94
CA SER A 536 -5.29 -38.12 9.42
C SER A 536 -4.73 -37.27 8.27
N PHE A 537 -3.41 -37.28 8.04
CA PHE A 537 -2.72 -36.49 7.02
C PHE A 537 -2.30 -37.31 5.79
N VAL A 538 -2.61 -38.61 5.76
CA VAL A 538 -2.17 -39.55 4.72
C VAL A 538 -2.49 -39.11 3.29
N HIS A 539 -3.64 -38.46 3.08
CA HIS A 539 -4.05 -37.99 1.77
C HIS A 539 -3.30 -36.73 1.31
N MET A 540 -2.83 -35.89 2.24
CA MET A 540 -1.96 -34.75 1.92
C MET A 540 -0.57 -35.24 1.49
N LEU A 541 -0.01 -36.20 2.22
CA LEU A 541 1.25 -36.84 1.83
C LEU A 541 1.11 -37.52 0.45
N ALA A 542 0.01 -38.25 0.22
CA ALA A 542 -0.28 -38.84 -1.08
C ALA A 542 -0.39 -37.78 -2.20
N ASP A 543 -0.94 -36.61 -1.90
CA ASP A 543 -1.06 -35.52 -2.85
C ASP A 543 0.31 -34.97 -3.27
N TYR A 544 1.26 -34.82 -2.35
CA TYR A 544 2.62 -34.36 -2.70
C TYR A 544 3.30 -35.31 -3.70
N PHE A 545 3.13 -36.63 -3.51
CA PHE A 545 3.62 -37.61 -4.47
C PHE A 545 2.91 -37.50 -5.84
N ARG A 546 1.62 -37.16 -5.88
CA ARG A 546 0.89 -36.90 -7.13
C ARG A 546 1.34 -35.62 -7.81
N GLN A 547 1.65 -34.57 -7.05
CA GLN A 547 2.13 -33.28 -7.56
C GLN A 547 3.46 -33.42 -8.32
N VAL A 548 4.36 -34.29 -7.87
CA VAL A 548 5.60 -34.63 -8.60
C VAL A 548 5.38 -35.65 -9.73
N GLY A 549 4.12 -35.96 -10.08
CA GLY A 549 3.74 -36.77 -11.25
C GLY A 549 3.52 -38.25 -11.00
N ALA A 550 3.58 -38.74 -9.76
CA ALA A 550 3.44 -40.17 -9.48
C ALA A 550 1.99 -40.67 -9.45
N GLN A 551 1.80 -41.94 -9.81
CA GLN A 551 0.54 -42.66 -9.61
C GLN A 551 0.52 -43.26 -8.21
N VAL A 552 -0.32 -42.73 -7.31
CA VAL A 552 -0.32 -43.11 -5.89
C VAL A 552 -1.56 -43.94 -5.51
N SER A 553 -1.32 -45.18 -5.09
CA SER A 553 -2.31 -46.05 -4.45
C SER A 553 -2.21 -45.92 -2.93
N VAL A 554 -3.23 -45.36 -2.28
CA VAL A 554 -3.31 -45.30 -0.81
C VAL A 554 -4.15 -46.48 -0.31
N VAL A 555 -3.61 -47.29 0.61
CA VAL A 555 -4.31 -48.45 1.18
C VAL A 555 -4.11 -48.56 2.68
N ARG A 556 -5.14 -49.02 3.41
CA ARG A 556 -5.01 -49.31 4.86
C ARG A 556 -4.00 -50.42 5.10
N HIS A 557 -3.27 -50.34 6.21
CA HIS A 557 -2.22 -51.29 6.60
C HIS A 557 -2.65 -52.76 6.57
N ILE A 558 -3.92 -53.08 6.90
CA ILE A 558 -4.47 -54.44 6.84
C ILE A 558 -4.42 -55.08 5.44
N HIS A 559 -4.28 -54.27 4.38
CA HIS A 559 -4.21 -54.73 3.00
C HIS A 559 -2.79 -54.66 2.41
N ALA A 560 -1.79 -54.19 3.17
CA ALA A 560 -0.44 -53.95 2.68
C ALA A 560 0.21 -55.20 2.04
N GLN A 561 0.14 -56.34 2.74
CA GLN A 561 0.72 -57.61 2.26
C GLN A 561 0.10 -58.08 0.95
N LYS A 562 -1.23 -58.00 0.84
CA LYS A 562 -1.96 -58.38 -0.38
C LYS A 562 -1.55 -57.49 -1.55
N MET A 563 -1.50 -56.18 -1.34
CA MET A 563 -1.14 -55.21 -2.37
C MET A 563 0.30 -55.39 -2.86
N LEU A 564 1.24 -55.59 -1.94
CA LEU A 564 2.64 -55.89 -2.26
C LEU A 564 2.79 -57.22 -3.00
N ALA A 565 1.97 -58.23 -2.70
CA ALA A 565 2.03 -59.51 -3.40
C ALA A 565 1.48 -59.42 -4.83
N GLU A 566 0.33 -58.75 -5.03
CA GLU A 566 -0.43 -58.75 -6.29
C GLU A 566 0.05 -57.71 -7.31
N ASN A 567 0.80 -56.68 -6.90
CA ASN A 567 1.16 -55.56 -7.76
C ASN A 567 2.66 -55.24 -7.72
N ALA A 568 3.10 -54.51 -8.74
CA ALA A 568 4.46 -53.95 -8.82
C ALA A 568 4.41 -52.43 -8.62
N TYR A 569 5.32 -51.93 -7.79
CA TYR A 569 5.48 -50.52 -7.44
C TYR A 569 6.94 -50.10 -7.60
N ASP A 570 7.18 -48.81 -7.71
CA ASP A 570 8.51 -48.21 -7.78
C ASP A 570 8.99 -47.67 -6.43
N LEU A 571 8.06 -47.37 -5.51
CA LEU A 571 8.34 -46.85 -4.18
C LEU A 571 7.24 -47.30 -3.20
N LEU A 572 7.66 -47.79 -2.02
CA LEU A 572 6.78 -48.00 -0.87
C LEU A 572 6.90 -46.80 0.07
N VAL A 573 5.77 -46.21 0.44
CA VAL A 573 5.70 -45.15 1.44
C VAL A 573 4.99 -45.69 2.68
N LEU A 574 5.69 -45.66 3.81
CA LEU A 574 5.13 -45.97 5.13
C LEU A 574 4.68 -44.66 5.76
N SER A 575 3.37 -44.46 5.83
CA SER A 575 2.79 -43.21 6.35
C SER A 575 3.03 -43.05 7.86
N PRO A 576 2.79 -41.84 8.40
CA PRO A 576 2.64 -41.63 9.84
C PRO A 576 1.51 -42.49 10.42
N GLY A 577 1.36 -42.46 11.74
CA GLY A 577 0.27 -43.12 12.45
C GLY A 577 0.38 -42.93 13.95
N PRO A 578 -0.69 -43.22 14.71
CA PRO A 578 -0.65 -43.23 16.17
C PRO A 578 0.11 -44.46 16.69
N GLY A 579 0.30 -44.56 18.01
CA GLY A 579 0.80 -45.79 18.64
C GLY A 579 2.25 -46.12 18.30
N ARG A 580 2.56 -47.42 18.22
CA ARG A 580 3.89 -47.99 17.97
C ARG A 580 3.93 -48.77 16.65
N PRO A 581 5.09 -48.96 16.03
CA PRO A 581 5.22 -49.75 14.79
C PRO A 581 4.66 -51.17 14.87
N GLU A 582 4.71 -51.80 16.04
CA GLU A 582 4.19 -53.15 16.27
C GLU A 582 2.66 -53.24 16.13
N ASP A 583 1.92 -52.17 16.44
CA ASP A 583 0.45 -52.13 16.37
C ASP A 583 -0.05 -52.39 14.94
N PHE A 584 0.74 -52.01 13.95
CA PHE A 584 0.41 -52.15 12.52
C PHE A 584 1.20 -53.26 11.82
N LYS A 585 2.09 -53.97 12.53
CA LYS A 585 2.97 -55.01 11.99
C LYS A 585 3.85 -54.52 10.85
N ILE A 586 4.37 -53.30 10.95
CA ILE A 586 5.13 -52.63 9.88
C ILE A 586 6.39 -53.42 9.49
N SER A 587 7.03 -54.12 10.43
CA SER A 587 8.19 -54.99 10.16
C SER A 587 7.94 -56.01 9.04
N SER A 588 6.77 -56.66 9.05
CA SER A 588 6.38 -57.61 8.00
C SER A 588 6.25 -56.95 6.62
N THR A 589 5.87 -55.68 6.58
CA THR A 589 5.74 -54.92 5.33
C THR A 589 7.12 -54.51 4.82
N ILE A 590 8.04 -54.15 5.71
CA ILE A 590 9.45 -53.90 5.38
C ILE A 590 10.09 -55.18 4.81
N ASP A 591 9.91 -56.34 5.45
CA ASP A 591 10.41 -57.63 4.95
C ASP A 591 9.96 -57.89 3.50
N ALA A 592 8.66 -57.74 3.24
CA ALA A 592 8.07 -57.97 1.91
C ALA A 592 8.62 -57.01 0.85
N ALA A 593 8.86 -55.75 1.21
CA ALA A 593 9.42 -54.75 0.31
C ALA A 593 10.91 -55.01 0.01
N LEU A 594 11.70 -55.34 1.04
CA LEU A 594 13.11 -55.68 0.89
C LEU A 594 13.33 -56.95 0.05
N ALA A 595 12.48 -57.97 0.23
CA ALA A 595 12.51 -59.18 -0.59
C ALA A 595 12.28 -58.88 -2.10
N LYS A 596 11.55 -57.80 -2.40
CA LYS A 596 11.31 -57.32 -3.77
C LYS A 596 12.30 -56.26 -4.24
N LYS A 597 13.30 -55.89 -3.43
CA LYS A 597 14.22 -54.77 -3.68
C LYS A 597 13.51 -53.44 -3.96
N LEU A 598 12.34 -53.25 -3.33
CA LEU A 598 11.52 -52.06 -3.47
C LEU A 598 12.05 -50.96 -2.54
N PRO A 599 12.35 -49.74 -3.04
CA PRO A 599 12.70 -48.61 -2.18
C PRO A 599 11.62 -48.30 -1.15
N ILE A 600 12.04 -47.91 0.05
CA ILE A 600 11.14 -47.61 1.17
C ILE A 600 11.39 -46.19 1.67
N PHE A 601 10.33 -45.39 1.71
CA PHE A 601 10.31 -44.07 2.32
C PHE A 601 9.38 -44.04 3.54
N GLY A 602 9.92 -43.80 4.73
CA GLY A 602 9.15 -43.72 5.98
C GLY A 602 8.91 -42.29 6.45
N VAL A 603 7.69 -41.98 6.89
CA VAL A 603 7.36 -40.68 7.51
C VAL A 603 6.84 -40.90 8.94
N CYS A 604 7.40 -40.19 9.91
CA CYS A 604 7.04 -40.27 11.33
C CYS A 604 7.03 -41.71 11.87
N LEU A 605 5.86 -42.33 12.05
CA LEU A 605 5.75 -43.74 12.44
C LEU A 605 6.50 -44.68 11.48
N GLY A 606 6.52 -44.36 10.19
CA GLY A 606 7.27 -45.12 9.18
C GLY A 606 8.79 -45.12 9.42
N VAL A 607 9.40 -43.97 9.74
CA VAL A 607 10.84 -43.92 10.04
C VAL A 607 11.17 -44.53 11.39
N GLN A 608 10.24 -44.44 12.37
CA GLN A 608 10.38 -45.12 13.67
C GLN A 608 10.41 -46.64 13.49
N ALA A 609 9.49 -47.18 12.68
CA ALA A 609 9.45 -48.59 12.34
C ALA A 609 10.73 -49.07 11.65
N MET A 610 11.30 -48.24 10.77
CA MET A 610 12.57 -48.53 10.12
C MET A 610 13.73 -48.54 11.12
N GLY A 611 13.77 -47.56 12.04
CA GLY A 611 14.76 -47.52 13.11
C GLY A 611 14.75 -48.80 13.94
N GLU A 612 13.57 -49.22 14.42
CA GLU A 612 13.42 -50.47 15.18
C GLU A 612 13.75 -51.72 14.36
N TYR A 613 13.31 -51.78 13.10
CA TYR A 613 13.53 -52.94 12.23
C TYR A 613 15.02 -53.23 12.01
N PHE A 614 15.87 -52.20 11.90
CA PHE A 614 17.32 -52.37 11.77
C PHE A 614 18.08 -52.45 13.10
N GLY A 615 17.36 -52.56 14.23
CA GLY A 615 17.93 -52.81 15.56
C GLY A 615 18.17 -51.56 16.41
N GLY A 616 17.62 -50.40 16.03
CA GLY A 616 17.62 -49.20 16.87
C GLY A 616 16.52 -49.22 17.93
N THR A 617 16.58 -48.29 18.88
CA THR A 617 15.61 -48.16 19.98
C THR A 617 14.75 -46.91 19.81
N LEU A 618 13.46 -46.98 20.18
CA LEU A 618 12.59 -45.80 20.27
C LEU A 618 12.61 -45.18 21.66
N GLY A 619 13.01 -43.92 21.71
CA GLY A 619 12.87 -43.06 22.88
C GLY A 619 11.52 -42.35 22.89
N GLN A 620 11.17 -41.75 24.03
CA GLN A 620 9.99 -40.90 24.19
C GLN A 620 10.43 -39.50 24.60
N LEU A 621 9.93 -38.48 23.91
CA LEU A 621 10.21 -37.08 24.24
C LEU A 621 9.67 -36.75 25.63
N ALA A 622 10.49 -36.08 26.43
CA ALA A 622 10.07 -35.51 27.71
C ALA A 622 8.92 -34.50 27.53
N GLN A 623 8.94 -33.76 26.40
CA GLN A 623 7.83 -32.93 25.95
C GLN A 623 7.39 -33.35 24.54
N PRO A 624 6.19 -33.92 24.37
CA PRO A 624 5.69 -34.28 23.05
C PRO A 624 5.62 -33.10 22.07
N ALA A 625 5.96 -33.34 20.81
CA ALA A 625 5.93 -32.35 19.76
C ALA A 625 4.73 -32.61 18.84
N HIS A 626 3.56 -32.08 19.20
CA HIS A 626 2.32 -32.17 18.41
C HIS A 626 1.97 -30.79 17.82
N GLY A 627 2.11 -30.64 16.51
CA GLY A 627 1.82 -29.38 15.83
C GLY A 627 2.86 -28.29 16.12
N ARG A 628 4.12 -28.66 16.35
CA ARG A 628 5.19 -27.71 16.67
C ARG A 628 6.18 -27.58 15.52
N PRO A 629 6.52 -26.35 15.07
CA PRO A 629 7.63 -26.16 14.17
C PRO A 629 8.95 -26.38 14.92
N SER A 630 9.97 -26.87 14.24
CA SER A 630 11.33 -26.94 14.79
C SER A 630 12.35 -26.69 13.70
N ARG A 631 13.43 -25.97 14.06
CA ARG A 631 14.60 -25.84 13.22
C ARG A 631 15.45 -27.10 13.34
N ILE A 632 15.93 -27.60 12.22
CA ILE A 632 16.79 -28.79 12.17
C ILE A 632 18.02 -28.50 11.31
N GLN A 633 19.12 -29.12 11.70
CA GLN A 633 20.39 -29.10 10.98
C GLN A 633 20.39 -30.23 9.95
N VAL A 634 20.61 -29.89 8.70
CA VAL A 634 20.80 -30.83 7.58
C VAL A 634 22.27 -31.26 7.55
N ARG A 635 22.52 -32.57 7.59
CA ARG A 635 23.87 -33.16 7.68
C ARG A 635 24.32 -33.85 6.39
N GLY A 636 23.46 -33.90 5.37
CA GLY A 636 23.70 -34.58 4.10
C GLY A 636 22.61 -35.60 3.80
N GLY A 637 22.94 -36.64 3.03
CA GLY A 637 21.99 -37.69 2.64
C GLY A 637 21.20 -37.37 1.38
N THR A 638 20.59 -38.41 0.83
CA THR A 638 19.80 -38.34 -0.41
C THR A 638 18.53 -37.54 -0.19
N LEU A 639 17.84 -37.76 0.94
CA LEU A 639 16.57 -37.12 1.25
C LEU A 639 16.72 -35.62 1.45
N MET A 640 17.85 -35.16 2.00
CA MET A 640 18.07 -33.73 2.26
C MET A 640 18.74 -32.99 1.09
N HIS A 641 18.98 -33.66 -0.04
CA HIS A 641 19.70 -33.07 -1.17
C HIS A 641 19.02 -31.80 -1.69
N GLY A 642 19.80 -30.72 -1.85
CA GLY A 642 19.32 -29.44 -2.37
C GLY A 642 18.51 -28.60 -1.37
N LEU A 643 18.45 -29.01 -0.09
CA LEU A 643 17.91 -28.20 0.99
C LEU A 643 19.02 -27.36 1.66
N PRO A 644 18.70 -26.18 2.23
CA PRO A 644 19.64 -25.42 3.05
C PRO A 644 20.16 -26.20 4.26
N ASN A 645 21.31 -25.80 4.79
CA ASN A 645 21.92 -26.41 5.99
C ASN A 645 21.01 -26.34 7.23
N GLU A 646 20.11 -25.35 7.30
CA GLU A 646 19.10 -25.22 8.35
C GLU A 646 17.72 -25.05 7.70
N ILE A 647 16.75 -25.85 8.12
CA ILE A 647 15.36 -25.81 7.64
C ILE A 647 14.37 -25.85 8.82
N THR A 648 13.16 -25.35 8.60
CA THR A 648 12.06 -25.44 9.57
C THR A 648 11.07 -26.52 9.13
N ILE A 649 10.70 -27.41 10.04
CA ILE A 649 9.80 -28.55 9.76
C ILE A 649 8.69 -28.67 10.81
N GLY A 650 7.58 -29.34 10.44
CA GLY A 650 6.47 -29.65 11.34
C GLY A 650 6.60 -31.01 12.03
N ARG A 651 6.47 -31.03 13.37
CA ARG A 651 6.53 -32.24 14.18
C ARG A 651 5.16 -32.63 14.75
N TYR A 652 4.84 -33.92 14.65
CA TYR A 652 3.66 -34.56 15.25
C TYR A 652 4.02 -35.91 15.88
N HIS A 653 5.04 -35.93 16.74
CA HIS A 653 5.54 -37.17 17.32
C HIS A 653 5.88 -37.05 18.80
N SER A 654 5.68 -38.16 19.51
CA SER A 654 6.13 -38.37 20.90
C SER A 654 7.31 -39.34 20.96
N LEU A 655 7.35 -40.29 20.03
CA LEU A 655 8.42 -41.28 19.91
C LEU A 655 9.44 -40.82 18.86
N TYR A 656 10.68 -41.27 18.99
CA TYR A 656 11.74 -41.01 18.02
C TYR A 656 12.81 -42.09 18.10
N VAL A 657 13.58 -42.27 17.03
CA VAL A 657 14.72 -43.20 17.03
C VAL A 657 15.89 -42.56 17.78
N GLU A 658 16.39 -43.22 18.82
CA GLU A 658 17.49 -42.71 19.63
C GLU A 658 18.82 -42.70 18.88
N MET A 659 19.59 -41.62 19.02
CA MET A 659 20.90 -41.52 18.38
C MET A 659 21.99 -42.35 19.08
N GLN A 660 21.89 -42.54 20.40
CA GLN A 660 22.94 -43.19 21.20
C GLN A 660 23.14 -44.65 20.79
N ASP A 661 22.03 -45.34 20.48
CA ASP A 661 22.01 -46.74 20.05
C ASP A 661 21.70 -46.88 18.55
N MET A 662 22.06 -45.89 17.73
CA MET A 662 21.81 -45.94 16.29
C MET A 662 22.64 -47.07 15.64
N PRO A 663 22.02 -48.04 14.95
CA PRO A 663 22.75 -49.12 14.28
C PRO A 663 23.76 -48.61 13.26
N GLU A 664 24.91 -49.27 13.13
CA GLU A 664 25.95 -48.88 12.16
C GLU A 664 25.47 -48.88 10.70
N THR A 665 24.39 -49.59 10.39
CA THR A 665 23.77 -49.66 9.07
C THR A 665 22.97 -48.41 8.72
N LEU A 666 22.59 -47.60 9.72
CA LEU A 666 21.83 -46.37 9.56
C LEU A 666 22.71 -45.13 9.72
N GLU A 667 22.32 -44.06 9.06
CA GLU A 667 22.96 -42.74 9.12
C GLU A 667 21.90 -41.68 9.42
N VAL A 668 22.20 -40.80 10.37
CA VAL A 668 21.36 -39.64 10.67
C VAL A 668 21.71 -38.50 9.72
N THR A 669 20.77 -38.16 8.84
CA THR A 669 20.96 -37.17 7.78
C THR A 669 20.39 -35.79 8.14
N ALA A 670 19.56 -35.71 9.19
CA ALA A 670 19.15 -34.44 9.79
C ALA A 670 18.81 -34.60 11.28
N SER A 671 18.98 -33.54 12.07
CA SER A 671 18.71 -33.57 13.51
C SER A 671 18.29 -32.21 14.07
N THR A 672 17.55 -32.21 15.18
CA THR A 672 17.41 -31.01 16.01
C THR A 672 18.71 -30.68 16.76
N GLU A 673 18.79 -29.48 17.34
CA GLU A 673 19.93 -29.04 18.16
C GLU A 673 20.04 -29.85 19.46
N ASP A 674 18.91 -30.28 20.05
CA ASP A 674 18.84 -31.12 21.23
C ASP A 674 19.08 -32.63 20.95
N GLY A 675 19.57 -32.97 19.76
CA GLY A 675 20.08 -34.32 19.46
C GLY A 675 19.01 -35.35 19.10
N ILE A 676 17.85 -34.93 18.59
CA ILE A 676 16.81 -35.84 18.12
C ILE A 676 16.96 -36.07 16.61
N ALA A 677 17.01 -37.33 16.18
CA ALA A 677 17.10 -37.68 14.77
C ALA A 677 15.82 -37.27 14.02
N MET A 678 15.99 -36.51 12.95
CA MET A 678 14.89 -35.97 12.13
C MET A 678 14.83 -36.58 10.73
N ALA A 679 15.95 -37.11 10.25
CA ALA A 679 15.99 -37.93 9.05
C ALA A 679 17.05 -39.03 9.21
N ILE A 680 16.72 -40.22 8.70
CA ILE A 680 17.57 -41.41 8.79
C ILE A 680 17.58 -42.12 7.44
N GLU A 681 18.76 -42.52 6.98
CA GLU A 681 18.95 -43.29 5.74
C GLU A 681 19.78 -44.54 6.01
N HIS A 682 19.48 -45.64 5.32
CA HIS A 682 20.30 -46.84 5.34
C HIS A 682 21.50 -46.67 4.42
N LYS A 683 22.71 -46.99 4.90
CA LYS A 683 23.97 -46.72 4.17
C LYS A 683 24.11 -47.46 2.84
N SER A 684 23.48 -48.63 2.70
CA SER A 684 23.59 -49.48 1.50
C SER A 684 22.28 -49.91 0.83
N LEU A 685 21.12 -49.66 1.45
CA LEU A 685 19.81 -50.09 0.94
C LEU A 685 19.02 -48.85 0.53
N PRO A 686 18.08 -48.94 -0.43
CA PRO A 686 17.25 -47.82 -0.87
C PRO A 686 16.14 -47.51 0.16
N VAL A 687 16.53 -47.27 1.40
CA VAL A 687 15.64 -47.17 2.56
C VAL A 687 16.00 -45.92 3.33
N GLY A 688 15.07 -44.99 3.46
CA GLY A 688 15.25 -43.77 4.24
C GLY A 688 13.92 -43.19 4.72
N GLY A 689 13.96 -42.27 5.66
CA GLY A 689 12.75 -41.66 6.16
C GLY A 689 13.00 -40.39 6.97
N VAL A 690 11.91 -39.70 7.27
CA VAL A 690 11.91 -38.46 8.04
C VAL A 690 10.96 -38.57 9.23
N GLN A 691 11.36 -38.05 10.38
CA GLN A 691 10.56 -38.06 11.61
C GLN A 691 9.50 -36.95 11.60
N PHE A 692 9.78 -35.86 10.90
CA PHE A 692 8.84 -34.77 10.68
C PHE A 692 7.86 -35.08 9.54
N HIS A 693 6.85 -34.23 9.35
CA HIS A 693 5.81 -34.40 8.33
C HIS A 693 6.10 -33.46 7.15
N PRO A 694 6.55 -33.98 5.98
CA PRO A 694 6.77 -33.18 4.78
C PRO A 694 5.53 -32.42 4.33
N GLU A 695 4.36 -33.03 4.47
CA GLU A 695 3.06 -32.52 4.05
C GLU A 695 2.50 -31.45 5.00
N SER A 696 3.16 -31.19 6.13
CA SER A 696 2.65 -30.26 7.13
C SER A 696 2.70 -28.81 6.66
N LEU A 697 1.70 -28.02 7.07
CA LEU A 697 1.69 -26.55 6.96
C LEU A 697 3.02 -25.92 7.42
N MET A 698 3.62 -26.45 8.48
CA MET A 698 4.87 -25.95 9.07
C MET A 698 6.13 -26.31 8.27
N SER A 699 6.00 -27.19 7.27
CA SER A 699 7.08 -27.63 6.37
C SER A 699 6.92 -27.03 4.95
N LEU A 700 5.95 -26.11 4.75
CA LEU A 700 5.69 -25.46 3.46
C LEU A 700 6.78 -24.45 3.07
N GLY A 701 7.35 -23.76 4.05
CA GLY A 701 8.37 -22.73 3.82
C GLY A 701 9.57 -23.31 3.06
N GLY A 702 9.97 -22.64 1.99
CA GLY A 702 11.11 -23.07 1.15
C GLY A 702 10.90 -24.40 0.41
N GLU A 703 9.66 -24.86 0.26
CA GLU A 703 9.28 -26.09 -0.47
C GLU A 703 9.93 -27.36 0.07
N VAL A 704 10.30 -27.35 1.36
CA VAL A 704 11.00 -28.46 2.02
C VAL A 704 10.24 -29.78 1.81
N GLY A 705 8.93 -29.79 2.04
CA GLY A 705 8.13 -30.99 1.91
C GLY A 705 8.12 -31.61 0.51
N LEU A 706 7.93 -30.79 -0.52
CA LEU A 706 7.95 -31.25 -1.92
C LEU A 706 9.34 -31.77 -2.30
N ARG A 707 10.40 -31.06 -1.89
CA ARG A 707 11.78 -31.46 -2.15
C ARG A 707 12.13 -32.82 -1.52
N ILE A 708 11.67 -33.07 -0.30
CA ILE A 708 11.82 -34.37 0.38
C ILE A 708 11.13 -35.48 -0.43
N VAL A 709 9.93 -35.22 -0.94
CA VAL A 709 9.17 -36.18 -1.77
C VAL A 709 9.85 -36.42 -3.13
N GLU A 710 10.39 -35.38 -3.78
CA GLU A 710 11.21 -35.52 -4.99
C GLU A 710 12.44 -36.40 -4.72
N ASN A 711 13.12 -36.16 -3.59
CA ASN A 711 14.32 -36.89 -3.18
C ASN A 711 14.03 -38.34 -2.78
N ALA A 712 12.82 -38.67 -2.31
CA ALA A 712 12.43 -40.05 -2.00
C ALA A 712 12.55 -40.98 -3.22
N PHE A 713 12.33 -40.48 -4.45
CA PHE A 713 12.53 -41.24 -5.69
C PHE A 713 14.01 -41.46 -6.05
N ARG A 714 14.93 -40.79 -5.36
CA ARG A 714 16.38 -40.88 -5.57
C ARG A 714 17.05 -41.87 -4.62
N LEU A 715 16.34 -42.39 -3.61
CA LEU A 715 16.86 -43.38 -2.66
C LEU A 715 17.48 -44.59 -3.39
N GLY A 716 18.72 -44.94 -3.01
CA GLY A 716 19.48 -46.04 -3.62
C GLY A 716 20.20 -45.71 -4.93
N ARG A 717 20.19 -44.45 -5.37
CA ARG A 717 21.07 -43.95 -6.45
C ARG A 717 22.32 -43.31 -5.84
N PRO A 718 23.47 -43.32 -6.53
CA PRO A 718 24.63 -42.56 -6.05
C PRO A 718 24.27 -41.08 -5.90
N ALA A 719 24.71 -40.45 -4.80
CA ALA A 719 24.54 -39.03 -4.58
C ALA A 719 25.14 -38.23 -5.76
N LEU A 720 24.39 -37.25 -6.27
CA LEU A 720 24.77 -36.39 -7.38
C LEU A 720 25.81 -35.35 -6.96
#